data_AF-A0A7Y1XME6-F1
#
_entry.id   AF-A0A7Y1XME6-F1
#
_cell.length_a   1.000
_cell.length_b   1.000
_cell.length_c   1.000
_cell.angle_alpha   90.00
_cell.angle_beta   90.00
_cell.angle_gamma   90.00
#
_symmetry.space_group_name_H-M   'P 1'
#
loop_
_entity.id
_entity.type
_entity.pdbx_description
1 polymer ?
#
loop_
_entity_poly.entity_id
_entity_poly.type
_entity_poly.pdbx_seq_one_letter_code
_entity_poly.pdbx_strand_id
1 'polypeptide(L)'
;LLDEEGSLIFKVDQSGGLQNNTVLSVCEDMDGTLWLGLDNGISFLNLNSPYRIYQDLSGLTGSVYAIQSFDDILYLGTNQGLFYKNPSSESGFTMIPGTEGQVWTLEVFNGTLFCGHHEGTFQIENKKARKIAGIPGTWKISKIPDRSDLLMQGNYGGLNILEFNQGEWGLRNSLENFDHSSRFFEIRNYEIFVNHEYKGLFRIKVDKDFREAQAIEVDTVHRGVNSGLVKYRDDILFAYKEGIFKFDASKKGFEKDTLLSEIFDEGQYVSGRLITDNLGENLWVFTEKNISYVTRGNLDNRNVIRTIPLTEIERRGIRGYESIYGPGDNGDYFIGTSNGYVRLNTEMISEGKFEIRLGEISVSDRSENNVNNFIIDPRDEGEFRNKENNLQIHYYSPEYKALVKPQYQYQLQGMYDDWSDWTENTSVTYSNLPHGSYTFSVRGRAGNSESLNTASYSFSIARPWYLTGLAFMSYFLLAVVGSVLIHRTYRRYYRGHQQALIEENKREMALAKARNDKEIIKLKNKQLKKKFKNKNNELAASTLSIIRKNELLSKVKEQLLSSEDDGTTSVKQIVKIIDKSINRNDDWEMFMKAFNHADQKFLKKLKKAHPNLSPNDIKLCAYLRLNLSSKEIAPLLNISPRSVEIKRYRLRKKMNLTHDSNLTDYILTL
;
A
#
# COMPACT_ATOMS: atom_id res chain seq x y z
N LEU A 1 46.13 -20.91 33.80
CA LEU A 1 46.89 -19.64 33.79
C LEU A 1 47.81 -19.64 34.99
N LEU A 2 49.10 -19.42 34.76
CA LEU A 2 50.12 -19.32 35.79
C LEU A 2 50.68 -17.90 35.82
N ASP A 3 51.21 -17.46 36.96
CA ASP A 3 52.01 -16.23 37.05
C ASP A 3 53.44 -16.44 36.49
N GLU A 4 54.26 -15.39 36.53
CA GLU A 4 55.65 -15.45 36.05
C GLU A 4 56.50 -16.44 36.87
N GLU A 5 56.12 -16.66 38.13
CA GLU A 5 56.75 -17.60 39.06
C GLU A 5 56.23 -19.05 38.90
N GLY A 6 55.22 -19.29 38.06
CA GLY A 6 54.62 -20.59 37.81
C GLY A 6 53.52 -21.01 38.79
N SER A 7 53.06 -20.13 39.67
CA SER A 7 51.92 -20.35 40.56
C SER A 7 50.60 -20.27 39.81
N LEU A 8 49.61 -21.08 40.21
CA LEU A 8 48.30 -21.11 39.56
C LEU A 8 47.49 -19.84 39.88
N ILE A 9 47.26 -19.01 38.86
CA ILE A 9 46.36 -17.84 38.95
C ILE A 9 44.90 -18.25 38.76
N PHE A 10 44.65 -19.07 37.73
CA PHE A 10 43.29 -19.39 37.30
C PHE A 10 43.25 -20.68 36.50
N LYS A 11 42.23 -21.50 36.77
CA LYS A 11 41.93 -22.76 36.09
C LYS A 11 40.48 -22.74 35.64
N VAL A 12 40.25 -23.14 34.40
CA VAL A 12 38.91 -23.32 33.83
C VAL A 12 38.87 -24.67 33.12
N ASP A 13 37.78 -25.39 33.33
CA ASP A 13 37.47 -26.66 32.69
C ASP A 13 35.98 -26.68 32.35
N GLN A 14 35.46 -27.83 31.91
CA GLN A 14 34.07 -28.00 31.53
C GLN A 14 33.10 -27.77 32.68
N SER A 15 33.50 -28.09 33.92
CA SER A 15 32.70 -27.76 35.11
C SER A 15 32.73 -26.26 35.42
N GLY A 16 33.82 -25.58 35.06
CA GLY A 16 33.99 -24.13 35.12
C GLY A 16 33.40 -23.36 33.92
N GLY A 17 32.67 -24.03 33.02
CA GLY A 17 31.94 -23.40 31.90
C GLY A 17 32.58 -23.53 30.52
N LEU A 18 33.75 -24.18 30.40
CA LEU A 18 34.34 -24.48 29.10
C LEU A 18 33.46 -25.50 28.33
N GLN A 19 33.35 -25.40 27.00
CA GLN A 19 32.51 -26.36 26.26
C GLN A 19 33.11 -27.78 26.25
N ASN A 20 34.43 -27.90 26.26
CA ASN A 20 35.18 -29.16 26.19
C ASN A 20 36.58 -28.96 26.80
N ASN A 21 37.09 -29.97 27.53
CA ASN A 21 38.39 -29.90 28.21
C ASN A 21 39.60 -30.02 27.27
N THR A 22 39.41 -30.57 26.07
CA THR A 22 40.47 -30.74 25.07
C THR A 22 40.63 -29.46 24.27
N VAL A 23 41.65 -28.68 24.61
CA VAL A 23 42.05 -27.47 23.90
C VAL A 23 43.04 -27.84 22.80
N LEU A 24 42.68 -27.57 21.54
CA LEU A 24 43.49 -27.86 20.35
C LEU A 24 44.28 -26.64 19.85
N SER A 25 43.75 -25.44 20.10
CA SER A 25 44.42 -24.19 19.74
C SER A 25 44.02 -23.07 20.69
N VAL A 26 44.92 -22.09 20.85
CA VAL A 26 44.72 -20.89 21.66
C VAL A 26 45.17 -19.69 20.85
N CYS A 27 44.37 -18.63 20.79
CA CYS A 27 44.78 -17.34 20.26
C CYS A 27 44.26 -16.20 21.13
N GLU A 28 44.97 -15.09 21.20
CA GLU A 28 44.56 -13.88 21.90
C GLU A 28 44.10 -12.84 20.86
N ASP A 29 42.98 -12.18 21.10
CA ASP A 29 42.53 -11.07 20.25
C ASP A 29 43.10 -9.71 20.70
N MET A 30 42.76 -8.65 19.97
CA MET A 30 43.28 -7.30 20.25
C MET A 30 42.83 -6.72 21.60
N ASP A 31 41.78 -7.27 22.20
CA ASP A 31 41.24 -6.86 23.50
C ASP A 31 41.77 -7.71 24.66
N GLY A 32 42.70 -8.64 24.37
CA GLY A 32 43.29 -9.56 25.34
C GLY A 32 42.35 -10.70 25.73
N THR A 33 41.29 -10.96 24.95
CA THR A 33 40.40 -12.11 25.17
C THR A 33 41.03 -13.35 24.54
N LEU A 34 41.08 -14.44 25.31
CA LEU A 34 41.62 -15.71 24.84
C LEU A 34 40.54 -16.52 24.15
N TRP A 35 40.76 -16.86 22.88
CA TRP A 35 39.95 -17.78 22.10
C TRP A 35 40.57 -19.17 22.12
N LEU A 36 39.74 -20.16 22.42
CA LEU A 36 40.10 -21.56 22.58
C LEU A 36 39.39 -22.37 21.51
N GLY A 37 40.13 -22.91 20.56
CA GLY A 37 39.62 -23.92 19.64
C GLY A 37 39.64 -25.27 20.35
N LEU A 38 38.45 -25.84 20.56
CA LEU A 38 38.27 -27.06 21.34
C LEU A 38 37.97 -28.24 20.42
N ASP A 39 38.07 -29.45 20.95
CA ASP A 39 37.64 -30.67 20.24
C ASP A 39 36.14 -30.64 19.87
N ASN A 40 35.35 -29.92 20.67
CA ASN A 40 33.94 -29.63 20.37
C ASN A 40 33.65 -28.13 20.54
N GLY A 41 33.80 -27.38 19.44
CA GLY A 41 33.41 -25.97 19.36
C GLY A 41 34.51 -24.98 19.72
N ILE A 42 34.09 -23.77 20.07
CA ILE A 42 34.96 -22.64 20.38
C ILE A 42 34.47 -22.02 21.68
N SER A 43 35.40 -21.71 22.58
CA SER A 43 35.12 -20.91 23.77
C SER A 43 36.02 -19.68 23.76
N PHE A 44 35.57 -18.59 24.38
CA PHE A 44 36.42 -17.44 24.65
C PHE A 44 36.45 -17.17 26.15
N LEU A 45 37.55 -16.61 26.63
CA LEU A 45 37.79 -16.32 28.04
C LEU A 45 38.28 -14.88 28.16
N ASN A 46 37.42 -14.01 28.68
CA ASN A 46 37.73 -12.61 28.93
C ASN A 46 38.33 -12.46 30.35
N LEU A 47 39.66 -12.39 30.42
CA LEU A 47 40.39 -12.30 31.68
C LEU A 47 40.28 -10.93 32.35
N ASN A 48 40.06 -9.89 31.54
CA ASN A 48 39.92 -8.50 31.96
C ASN A 48 38.46 -8.13 32.29
N SER A 49 37.55 -9.11 32.30
CA SER A 49 36.17 -8.90 32.69
C SER A 49 36.10 -8.44 34.16
N PRO A 50 35.36 -7.35 34.46
CA PRO A 50 35.10 -6.94 35.84
C PRO A 50 34.21 -7.94 36.59
N TYR A 51 33.65 -8.93 35.87
CA TYR A 51 32.77 -9.95 36.40
C TYR A 51 33.42 -11.34 36.34
N ARG A 52 33.27 -12.12 37.41
CA ARG A 52 33.51 -13.58 37.43
C ARG A 52 32.31 -14.29 38.02
N ILE A 53 31.86 -15.35 37.37
CA ILE A 53 30.64 -16.06 37.78
C ILE A 53 31.04 -17.40 38.39
N TYR A 54 30.61 -17.64 39.62
CA TYR A 54 30.60 -18.98 40.19
C TYR A 54 29.18 -19.54 40.01
N GLN A 55 29.06 -20.63 39.25
CA GLN A 55 27.78 -21.30 39.02
C GLN A 55 27.87 -22.75 39.49
N ASP A 56 26.98 -23.13 40.40
CA ASP A 56 26.81 -24.50 40.81
C ASP A 56 25.89 -25.25 39.84
N LEU A 57 26.50 -26.04 38.95
CA LEU A 57 25.80 -26.86 37.97
C LEU A 57 25.19 -28.14 38.57
N SER A 58 25.62 -28.54 39.77
CA SER A 58 25.08 -29.71 40.46
C SER A 58 23.73 -29.42 41.15
N GLY A 59 23.45 -28.14 41.42
CA GLY A 59 22.27 -27.69 42.14
C GLY A 59 22.33 -27.93 43.65
N LEU A 60 23.49 -28.30 44.20
CA LEU A 60 23.68 -28.62 45.62
C LEU A 60 23.44 -27.41 46.54
N THR A 61 23.97 -26.24 46.15
CA THR A 61 23.94 -25.02 46.96
C THR A 61 22.59 -24.32 46.89
N GLY A 62 21.92 -24.31 45.74
CA GLY A 62 20.65 -23.62 45.52
C GLY A 62 20.80 -22.10 45.38
N SER A 63 19.74 -21.36 45.73
CA SER A 63 19.64 -19.90 45.59
C SER A 63 20.27 -19.17 46.76
N VAL A 64 21.17 -18.24 46.47
CA VAL A 64 21.99 -17.53 47.47
C VAL A 64 21.28 -16.27 47.96
N TYR A 65 20.93 -16.24 49.24
CA TYR A 65 20.25 -15.12 49.91
C TYR A 65 21.17 -14.28 50.79
N ALA A 66 22.29 -14.84 51.23
CA ALA A 66 23.28 -14.15 52.04
C ALA A 66 24.69 -14.60 51.68
N ILE A 67 25.63 -13.67 51.69
CA ILE A 67 27.05 -13.92 51.46
C ILE A 67 27.81 -13.23 52.58
N GLN A 68 28.80 -13.89 53.14
CA GLN A 68 29.67 -13.30 54.15
C GLN A 68 31.06 -13.93 54.06
N SER A 69 32.11 -13.12 54.19
CA SER A 69 33.44 -13.65 54.49
C SER A 69 33.77 -13.46 55.97
N PHE A 70 34.34 -14.48 56.58
CA PHE A 70 34.74 -14.49 57.98
C PHE A 70 35.90 -15.48 58.16
N ASP A 71 36.99 -15.08 58.82
CA ASP A 71 38.21 -15.87 59.03
C ASP A 71 38.74 -16.58 57.76
N ASP A 72 38.91 -15.82 56.66
CA ASP A 72 39.37 -16.31 55.35
C ASP A 72 38.48 -17.43 54.74
N ILE A 73 37.24 -17.56 55.20
CA ILE A 73 36.25 -18.48 54.68
C ILE A 73 35.11 -17.68 54.06
N LEU A 74 34.68 -18.08 52.87
CA LEU A 74 33.49 -17.54 52.22
C LEU A 74 32.29 -18.41 52.57
N TYR A 75 31.24 -17.79 53.08
CA TYR A 75 29.98 -18.43 53.47
C TYR A 75 28.86 -17.99 52.53
N LEU A 76 28.03 -18.95 52.12
CA LEU A 76 26.81 -18.72 51.34
C LEU A 76 25.61 -19.23 52.14
N GLY A 77 24.75 -18.32 52.55
CA GLY A 77 23.43 -18.64 53.07
C GLY A 77 22.47 -18.83 51.90
N THR A 78 21.89 -20.01 51.78
CA THR A 78 21.04 -20.37 50.64
C THR A 78 19.65 -20.84 51.08
N ASN A 79 18.81 -21.21 50.13
CA ASN A 79 17.55 -21.89 50.42
C ASN A 79 17.70 -23.36 50.86
N GLN A 80 18.90 -23.94 50.76
CA GLN A 80 19.20 -25.34 51.13
C GLN A 80 20.01 -25.46 52.42
N GLY A 81 20.80 -24.44 52.75
CA GLY A 81 21.47 -24.35 54.03
C GLY A 81 22.60 -23.34 54.04
N LEU A 82 23.45 -23.42 55.07
CA LEU A 82 24.67 -22.63 55.13
C LEU A 82 25.82 -23.42 54.54
N PHE A 83 26.46 -22.87 53.53
CA PHE A 83 27.62 -23.46 52.88
C PHE A 83 28.86 -22.63 53.15
N TYR A 84 30.03 -23.28 53.14
CA TYR A 84 31.30 -22.61 53.28
C TYR A 84 32.33 -23.15 52.27
N LYS A 85 33.30 -22.32 51.93
CA LYS A 85 34.44 -22.65 51.08
C LYS A 85 35.63 -21.77 51.45
N ASN A 86 36.84 -22.32 51.44
CA ASN A 86 38.04 -21.49 51.42
C ASN A 86 38.19 -20.90 50.01
N PRO A 87 38.28 -19.57 49.83
CA PRO A 87 38.36 -18.92 48.52
C PRO A 87 39.46 -19.48 47.62
N SER A 88 40.59 -19.89 48.19
CA SER A 88 41.74 -20.44 47.48
C SER A 88 41.61 -21.93 47.12
N SER A 89 40.59 -22.61 47.65
CA SER A 89 40.38 -24.05 47.39
C SER A 89 39.74 -24.28 46.03
N GLU A 90 40.21 -25.29 45.29
CA GLU A 90 39.52 -25.80 44.10
C GLU A 90 38.23 -26.57 44.46
N SER A 91 38.07 -27.00 45.73
CA SER A 91 36.87 -27.72 46.16
C SER A 91 35.61 -26.86 46.04
N GLY A 92 34.48 -27.51 45.76
CA GLY A 92 33.17 -26.89 45.85
C GLY A 92 32.81 -26.45 47.27
N PHE A 93 31.64 -25.83 47.40
CA PHE A 93 31.06 -25.47 48.68
C PHE A 93 30.66 -26.71 49.49
N THR A 94 30.89 -26.67 50.80
CA THR A 94 30.50 -27.72 51.75
C THR A 94 29.44 -27.17 52.69
N MET A 95 28.35 -27.92 52.91
CA MET A 95 27.31 -27.54 53.85
C MET A 95 27.82 -27.62 55.30
N ILE A 96 27.41 -26.70 56.16
CA ILE A 96 27.57 -26.77 57.61
C ILE A 96 26.46 -27.68 58.15
N PRO A 97 26.78 -28.84 58.76
CA PRO A 97 25.77 -29.78 59.25
C PRO A 97 24.83 -29.12 60.28
N GLY A 98 23.53 -29.43 60.20
CA GLY A 98 22.51 -28.87 61.09
C GLY A 98 22.01 -27.49 60.68
N THR A 99 22.30 -27.06 59.45
CA THR A 99 21.80 -25.80 58.86
C THR A 99 20.90 -26.04 57.65
N GLU A 100 20.34 -27.24 57.50
CA GLU A 100 19.46 -27.59 56.40
C GLU A 100 18.21 -26.68 56.38
N GLY A 101 17.99 -26.01 55.25
CA GLY A 101 16.87 -25.10 55.01
C GLY A 101 17.27 -23.66 54.71
N GLN A 102 16.35 -22.71 54.84
CA GLN A 102 16.60 -21.34 54.38
C GLN A 102 17.44 -20.52 55.37
N VAL A 103 18.57 -20.02 54.89
CA VAL A 103 19.42 -19.02 55.56
C VAL A 103 19.15 -17.66 54.94
N TRP A 104 18.64 -16.72 55.75
CA TRP A 104 18.21 -15.40 55.28
C TRP A 104 19.28 -14.32 55.41
N THR A 105 20.14 -14.42 56.42
CA THR A 105 21.18 -13.43 56.69
C THR A 105 22.40 -14.06 57.32
N LEU A 106 23.55 -13.45 57.07
CA LEU A 106 24.83 -13.74 57.71
C LEU A 106 25.39 -12.43 58.21
N GLU A 107 25.74 -12.35 59.49
CA GLU A 107 26.19 -11.12 60.12
C GLU A 107 27.36 -11.43 61.06
N VAL A 108 28.35 -10.55 61.11
CA VAL A 108 29.52 -10.72 61.99
C VAL A 108 29.51 -9.64 63.07
N PHE A 109 29.39 -10.07 64.33
CA PHE A 109 29.44 -9.18 65.48
C PHE A 109 30.40 -9.72 66.53
N ASN A 110 31.28 -8.87 67.04
CA ASN A 110 32.24 -9.20 68.11
C ASN A 110 33.04 -10.49 67.83
N GLY A 111 33.51 -10.68 66.58
CA GLY A 111 34.26 -11.88 66.18
C GLY A 111 33.42 -13.16 66.13
N THR A 112 32.09 -13.04 66.07
CA THR A 112 31.17 -14.18 65.98
C THR A 112 30.36 -14.08 64.68
N LEU A 113 30.33 -15.16 63.91
CA LEU A 113 29.46 -15.28 62.74
C LEU A 113 28.07 -15.80 63.16
N PHE A 114 27.05 -14.99 62.91
CA PHE A 114 25.66 -15.34 63.12
C PHE A 114 25.01 -15.77 61.81
N CYS A 115 24.21 -16.83 61.90
CA CYS A 115 23.40 -17.35 60.82
C CYS A 115 21.92 -17.20 61.18
N GLY A 116 21.24 -16.28 60.48
CA GLY A 116 19.79 -16.11 60.58
C GLY A 116 19.11 -17.13 59.69
N HIS A 117 18.38 -18.06 60.29
CA HIS A 117 17.83 -19.23 59.63
C HIS A 117 16.31 -19.33 59.86
N HIS A 118 15.63 -20.08 59.01
CA HIS A 118 14.18 -20.27 59.13
C HIS A 118 13.74 -20.96 60.43
N GLU A 119 14.62 -21.76 61.05
CA GLU A 119 14.36 -22.39 62.36
C GLU A 119 14.84 -21.59 63.58
N GLY A 120 15.53 -20.47 63.39
CA GLY A 120 16.16 -19.76 64.50
C GLY A 120 17.44 -19.03 64.14
N THR A 121 18.15 -18.62 65.18
CA THR A 121 19.47 -18.00 65.05
C THR A 121 20.53 -18.97 65.52
N PHE A 122 21.57 -19.10 64.72
CA PHE A 122 22.71 -19.96 64.97
C PHE A 122 23.97 -19.13 65.09
N GLN A 123 24.88 -19.58 65.94
CA GLN A 123 26.26 -19.15 66.00
C GLN A 123 27.11 -20.16 65.23
N ILE A 124 28.00 -19.69 64.38
CA ILE A 124 28.88 -20.51 63.56
C ILE A 124 30.30 -20.41 64.09
N GLU A 125 30.83 -21.53 64.56
CA GLU A 125 32.19 -21.64 65.08
C GLU A 125 32.84 -22.92 64.57
N ASN A 126 34.07 -22.82 64.07
CA ASN A 126 34.84 -23.98 63.60
C ASN A 126 34.04 -24.89 62.63
N LYS A 127 33.27 -24.27 61.72
CA LYS A 127 32.41 -24.95 60.72
C LYS A 127 31.30 -25.81 61.34
N LYS A 128 30.87 -25.48 62.56
CA LYS A 128 29.71 -26.08 63.24
C LYS A 128 28.69 -25.01 63.57
N ALA A 129 27.42 -25.36 63.49
CA ALA A 129 26.31 -24.50 63.88
C ALA A 129 25.83 -24.84 65.29
N ARG A 130 25.67 -23.83 66.13
CA ARG A 130 25.05 -23.92 67.46
C ARG A 130 23.82 -23.03 67.51
N LYS A 131 22.63 -23.60 67.72
CA LYS A 131 21.37 -22.85 67.83
C LYS A 131 21.37 -22.06 69.15
N ILE A 132 21.25 -20.73 69.07
CA ILE A 132 21.24 -19.82 70.24
C ILE A 132 19.86 -19.22 70.53
N ALA A 133 18.97 -19.20 69.53
CA ALA A 133 17.58 -18.80 69.68
C ALA A 133 16.69 -19.64 68.75
N GLY A 134 15.69 -20.33 69.32
CA GLY A 134 14.76 -21.19 68.57
C GLY A 134 13.52 -20.48 68.03
N ILE A 135 13.62 -19.17 67.73
CA ILE A 135 12.48 -18.39 67.23
C ILE A 135 12.48 -18.46 65.71
N PRO A 136 11.43 -18.99 65.05
CA PRO A 136 11.44 -19.20 63.62
C PRO A 136 11.67 -17.93 62.80
N GLY A 137 12.52 -18.05 61.78
CA GLY A 137 12.58 -17.09 60.70
C GLY A 137 13.39 -15.84 60.97
N THR A 138 14.63 -15.98 61.43
CA THR A 138 15.52 -14.85 61.67
C THR A 138 15.91 -14.16 60.35
N TRP A 139 15.33 -12.98 60.12
CA TRP A 139 15.53 -12.20 58.89
C TRP A 139 16.79 -11.35 58.90
N LYS A 140 17.03 -10.66 60.02
CA LYS A 140 18.10 -9.67 60.19
C LYS A 140 18.54 -9.66 61.64
N ILE A 141 19.83 -9.47 61.88
CA ILE A 141 20.41 -9.23 63.21
C ILE A 141 21.14 -7.90 63.15
N SER A 142 20.99 -7.06 64.16
CA SER A 142 21.60 -5.72 64.20
C SER A 142 22.13 -5.41 65.59
N LYS A 143 23.20 -4.60 65.64
CA LYS A 143 23.69 -4.02 66.89
C LYS A 143 22.65 -3.08 67.48
N ILE A 144 22.57 -3.07 68.81
CA ILE A 144 21.90 -2.01 69.54
C ILE A 144 22.95 -0.92 69.84
N PRO A 145 22.72 0.35 69.44
CA PRO A 145 23.66 1.43 69.72
C PRO A 145 24.03 1.50 71.21
N ASP A 146 25.32 1.70 71.51
CA ASP A 146 25.89 1.81 72.85
C ASP A 146 25.71 0.57 73.76
N ARG A 147 25.30 -0.58 73.21
CA ARG A 147 25.10 -1.85 73.93
C ARG A 147 25.79 -3.00 73.23
N SER A 148 27.08 -3.19 73.49
CA SER A 148 27.86 -4.28 72.89
C SER A 148 27.48 -5.68 73.38
N ASP A 149 26.80 -5.75 74.52
CA ASP A 149 26.26 -6.95 75.15
C ASP A 149 24.92 -7.41 74.55
N LEU A 150 24.26 -6.56 73.75
CA LEU A 150 22.94 -6.85 73.19
C LEU A 150 22.93 -6.76 71.67
N LEU A 151 22.20 -7.68 71.04
CA LEU A 151 21.82 -7.61 69.64
C LEU A 151 20.30 -7.66 69.52
N MET A 152 19.77 -6.98 68.52
CA MET A 152 18.37 -7.13 68.13
C MET A 152 18.27 -8.04 66.92
N GLN A 153 17.33 -8.97 66.94
CA GLN A 153 16.98 -9.76 65.77
C GLN A 153 15.52 -9.50 65.39
N GLY A 154 15.28 -9.41 64.09
CA GLY A 154 13.94 -9.39 63.53
C GLY A 154 13.62 -10.75 62.92
N ASN A 155 12.40 -11.23 63.13
CA ASN A 155 11.96 -12.52 62.61
C ASN A 155 10.53 -12.49 62.06
N TYR A 156 9.96 -13.66 61.77
CA TYR A 156 8.61 -13.79 61.22
C TYR A 156 7.51 -13.23 62.13
N GLY A 157 7.74 -13.23 63.45
CA GLY A 157 6.74 -12.91 64.46
C GLY A 157 7.04 -11.66 65.29
N GLY A 158 8.12 -10.92 65.03
CA GLY A 158 8.44 -9.72 65.81
C GLY A 158 9.93 -9.41 65.92
N LEU A 159 10.26 -8.69 66.99
CA LEU A 159 11.61 -8.31 67.38
C LEU A 159 12.00 -9.02 68.68
N ASN A 160 13.25 -9.44 68.77
CA ASN A 160 13.81 -10.12 69.93
C ASN A 160 15.19 -9.59 70.27
N ILE A 161 15.56 -9.73 71.53
CA ILE A 161 16.88 -9.33 72.03
C ILE A 161 17.70 -10.58 72.34
N LEU A 162 18.89 -10.63 71.76
CA LEU A 162 19.95 -11.56 72.12
C LEU A 162 20.90 -10.87 73.09
N GLU A 163 21.38 -11.60 74.08
CA GLU A 163 22.31 -11.10 75.10
C GLU A 163 23.55 -11.98 75.14
N PHE A 164 24.71 -11.33 75.26
CA PHE A 164 25.97 -11.99 75.54
C PHE A 164 26.18 -12.08 77.05
N ASN A 165 26.04 -13.28 77.60
CA ASN A 165 26.16 -13.54 79.03
C ASN A 165 27.00 -14.78 79.28
N GLN A 166 27.88 -14.74 80.29
CA GLN A 166 28.78 -15.85 80.66
C GLN A 166 29.62 -16.41 79.48
N GLY A 167 29.97 -15.57 78.51
CA GLY A 167 30.77 -15.97 77.35
C GLY A 167 29.98 -16.55 76.17
N GLU A 168 28.64 -16.56 76.24
CA GLU A 168 27.79 -17.12 75.20
C GLU A 168 26.64 -16.17 74.82
N TRP A 169 26.21 -16.23 73.56
CA TRP A 169 25.02 -15.55 73.08
C TRP A 169 23.78 -16.42 73.33
N GLY A 170 22.70 -15.81 73.80
CA GLY A 170 21.42 -16.47 73.98
C GLY A 170 20.23 -15.52 73.82
N LEU A 171 19.03 -16.08 73.65
CA LEU A 171 17.79 -15.31 73.66
C LEU A 171 17.53 -14.74 75.06
N ARG A 172 17.36 -13.42 75.16
CA ARG A 172 17.02 -12.73 76.41
C ARG A 172 15.51 -12.52 76.55
N ASN A 173 14.88 -11.89 75.57
CA ASN A 173 13.45 -11.60 75.56
C ASN A 173 12.89 -11.37 74.15
N SER A 174 11.57 -11.47 74.01
CA SER A 174 10.81 -10.85 72.93
C SER A 174 10.46 -9.42 73.29
N LEU A 175 10.36 -8.53 72.29
CA LEU A 175 9.80 -7.20 72.49
C LEU A 175 8.29 -7.33 72.69
N GLU A 176 7.81 -7.00 73.89
CA GLU A 176 6.39 -7.04 74.21
C GLU A 176 5.62 -5.97 73.42
N ASN A 177 4.33 -6.23 73.17
CA ASN A 177 3.41 -5.38 72.40
C ASN A 177 3.76 -5.15 70.92
N PHE A 178 4.64 -5.96 70.32
CA PHE A 178 4.90 -5.91 68.88
C PHE A 178 5.16 -7.30 68.28
N ASP A 179 4.24 -7.79 67.44
CA ASP A 179 4.20 -9.16 66.93
C ASP A 179 4.23 -9.25 65.40
N HIS A 180 4.79 -8.24 64.73
CA HIS A 180 4.81 -8.16 63.28
C HIS A 180 6.16 -8.56 62.67
N SER A 181 6.10 -9.28 61.54
CA SER A 181 7.30 -9.69 60.80
C SER A 181 8.24 -8.51 60.58
N SER A 182 9.48 -8.67 61.03
CA SER A 182 10.47 -7.58 61.13
C SER A 182 11.67 -7.88 60.25
N ARG A 183 11.43 -8.06 58.96
CA ARG A 183 12.49 -8.35 57.99
C ARG A 183 13.48 -7.21 57.84
N PHE A 184 12.94 -6.01 57.74
CA PHE A 184 13.68 -4.78 57.56
C PHE A 184 13.40 -3.88 58.75
N PHE A 185 14.39 -3.68 59.60
CA PHE A 185 14.28 -2.78 60.74
C PHE A 185 15.58 -2.00 60.96
N GLU A 186 15.46 -0.80 61.52
CA GLU A 186 16.59 0.05 61.90
C GLU A 186 16.36 0.67 63.27
N ILE A 187 17.45 0.80 64.04
CA ILE A 187 17.41 1.32 65.42
C ILE A 187 18.05 2.71 65.44
N ARG A 188 17.35 3.66 66.04
CA ARG A 188 17.85 5.00 66.34
C ARG A 188 17.48 5.38 67.77
N ASN A 189 18.47 5.34 68.66
CA ASN A 189 18.25 5.51 70.10
C ASN A 189 17.22 4.48 70.62
N TYR A 190 16.14 4.93 71.26
CA TYR A 190 15.03 4.11 71.74
C TYR A 190 13.83 4.10 70.78
N GLU A 191 14.09 4.34 69.49
CA GLU A 191 13.11 4.20 68.42
C GLU A 191 13.54 3.12 67.44
N ILE A 192 12.61 2.25 67.08
CA ILE A 192 12.80 1.18 66.11
C ILE A 192 11.86 1.44 64.94
N PHE A 193 12.42 1.48 63.75
CA PHE A 193 11.68 1.60 62.50
C PHE A 193 11.56 0.20 61.91
N VAL A 194 10.36 -0.25 61.58
CA VAL A 194 10.13 -1.56 60.95
C VAL A 194 9.34 -1.35 59.67
N ASN A 195 9.87 -1.81 58.54
CA ASN A 195 9.13 -1.88 57.30
C ASN A 195 8.36 -3.20 57.22
N HIS A 196 7.05 -3.08 56.97
CA HIS A 196 6.19 -4.20 56.67
C HIS A 196 5.45 -3.95 55.35
N GLU A 197 5.68 -4.80 54.36
CA GLU A 197 5.24 -4.60 52.97
C GLU A 197 3.74 -4.25 52.81
N TYR A 198 2.88 -4.86 53.62
CA TYR A 198 1.42 -4.65 53.57
C TYR A 198 0.87 -3.61 54.56
N LYS A 199 1.52 -3.44 55.71
CA LYS A 199 1.02 -2.62 56.83
C LYS A 199 1.66 -1.23 56.86
N GLY A 200 2.77 -1.04 56.15
CA GLY A 200 3.53 0.19 56.09
C GLY A 200 4.66 0.25 57.08
N LEU A 201 5.06 1.46 57.46
CA LEU A 201 6.23 1.72 58.27
C LEU A 201 5.83 1.94 59.73
N PHE A 202 6.27 1.04 60.59
CA PHE A 202 6.13 1.17 62.03
C PHE A 202 7.27 2.02 62.58
N ARG A 203 6.92 2.94 63.48
CA ARG A 203 7.84 3.64 64.37
C ARG A 203 7.48 3.28 65.79
N ILE A 204 8.37 2.57 66.46
CA ILE A 204 8.16 1.96 67.75
C ILE A 204 9.05 2.65 68.77
N LYS A 205 8.47 3.29 69.78
CA LYS A 205 9.20 3.77 70.95
C LYS A 205 9.27 2.66 71.97
N VAL A 206 10.47 2.38 72.46
CA VAL A 206 10.72 1.30 73.43
C VAL A 206 11.25 1.85 74.74
N ASP A 207 11.14 1.05 75.79
CA ASP A 207 11.82 1.31 77.06
C ASP A 207 13.35 1.17 76.92
N LYS A 208 14.08 1.64 77.93
CA LYS A 208 15.56 1.65 77.90
C LYS A 208 16.19 0.27 77.85
N ASP A 209 15.48 -0.74 78.33
CA ASP A 209 15.95 -2.13 78.36
C ASP A 209 15.45 -2.93 77.15
N PHE A 210 14.72 -2.34 76.21
CA PHE A 210 14.18 -3.02 75.02
C PHE A 210 13.32 -4.26 75.38
N ARG A 211 12.47 -4.11 76.40
CA ARG A 211 11.52 -5.13 76.86
C ARG A 211 10.14 -4.94 76.25
N GLU A 212 9.69 -3.70 76.10
CA GLU A 212 8.32 -3.37 75.73
C GLU A 212 8.26 -2.23 74.70
N ALA A 213 7.40 -2.38 73.69
CA ALA A 213 6.96 -1.28 72.84
C ALA A 213 5.96 -0.39 73.60
N GLN A 214 6.41 0.82 73.98
CA GLN A 214 5.63 1.79 74.75
C GLN A 214 4.67 2.62 73.89
N ALA A 215 5.04 2.88 72.63
CA ALA A 215 4.19 3.57 71.67
C ALA A 215 4.51 3.11 70.25
N ILE A 216 3.48 2.96 69.41
CA ILE A 216 3.61 2.53 68.03
C ILE A 216 2.86 3.51 67.13
N GLU A 217 3.57 4.14 66.22
CA GLU A 217 3.03 4.97 65.14
C GLU A 217 3.19 4.20 63.82
N VAL A 218 2.20 4.27 62.92
CA VAL A 218 2.25 3.55 61.63
C VAL A 218 1.95 4.51 60.49
N ASP A 219 2.89 4.63 59.57
CA ASP A 219 2.65 5.25 58.28
C ASP A 219 2.10 4.21 57.31
N THR A 220 0.82 4.35 56.96
CA THR A 220 0.10 3.42 56.07
C THR A 220 0.05 3.89 54.62
N VAL A 221 0.55 5.10 54.34
CA VAL A 221 0.63 5.69 52.99
C VAL A 221 1.79 5.04 52.25
N HIS A 222 2.96 5.04 52.88
CA HIS A 222 4.19 4.50 52.33
C HIS A 222 4.28 2.99 52.56
N ARG A 223 3.83 2.19 51.57
CA ARG A 223 3.87 0.72 51.62
C ARG A 223 3.90 0.09 50.23
N GLY A 224 4.41 -1.14 50.15
CA GLY A 224 4.41 -1.90 48.90
C GLY A 224 5.13 -3.25 49.03
N VAL A 225 4.76 -4.18 48.15
CA VAL A 225 5.45 -5.48 48.01
C VAL A 225 6.91 -5.23 47.65
N ASN A 226 7.80 -6.04 48.22
CA ASN A 226 9.25 -5.91 48.12
C ASN A 226 9.82 -4.57 48.60
N SER A 227 9.07 -3.77 49.38
CA SER A 227 9.63 -2.56 50.00
C SER A 227 10.76 -2.92 50.97
N GLY A 228 11.68 -1.98 51.18
CA GLY A 228 12.81 -2.17 52.09
C GLY A 228 13.11 -0.95 52.93
N LEU A 229 13.88 -1.20 54.00
CA LEU A 229 14.37 -0.18 54.92
C LEU A 229 15.83 -0.49 55.22
N VAL A 230 16.68 0.53 55.16
CA VAL A 230 18.09 0.40 55.51
C VAL A 230 18.59 1.67 56.19
N LYS A 231 19.56 1.49 57.09
CA LYS A 231 20.39 2.59 57.56
C LYS A 231 21.56 2.78 56.62
N TYR A 232 21.68 3.98 56.08
CA TYR A 232 22.82 4.41 55.28
C TYR A 232 23.44 5.64 55.92
N ARG A 233 24.62 5.45 56.53
CA ARG A 233 25.30 6.47 57.35
C ARG A 233 24.39 6.94 58.50
N ASP A 234 24.05 8.23 58.55
CA ASP A 234 23.16 8.80 59.57
C ASP A 234 21.68 8.76 59.17
N ASP A 235 21.38 8.35 57.94
CA ASP A 235 20.03 8.39 57.38
C ASP A 235 19.36 7.02 57.47
N ILE A 236 18.06 7.05 57.72
CA ILE A 236 17.19 5.88 57.57
C ILE A 236 16.44 6.07 56.26
N LEU A 237 16.65 5.14 55.34
CA LEU A 237 16.10 5.16 54.00
C LEU A 237 15.03 4.08 53.87
N PHE A 238 13.90 4.46 53.30
CA PHE A 238 12.81 3.58 52.91
C PHE A 238 12.68 3.58 51.40
N ALA A 239 12.52 2.41 50.79
CA ALA A 239 12.35 2.29 49.35
C ALA A 239 11.15 1.43 49.00
N TYR A 240 10.36 1.89 48.03
CA TYR A 240 9.29 1.15 47.38
C TYR A 240 9.06 1.69 45.97
N LYS A 241 8.07 1.16 45.25
CA LYS A 241 7.80 1.45 43.83
C LYS A 241 7.71 2.94 43.44
N GLU A 242 7.46 3.87 44.37
CA GLU A 242 7.32 5.31 44.07
C GLU A 242 8.61 6.12 44.31
N GLY A 243 9.69 5.48 44.81
CA GLY A 243 10.97 6.14 45.03
C GLY A 243 11.69 5.68 46.28
N ILE A 244 12.77 6.39 46.58
CA ILE A 244 13.55 6.26 47.81
C ILE A 244 13.25 7.49 48.68
N PHE A 245 12.96 7.24 49.95
CA PHE A 245 12.51 8.23 50.92
C PHE A 245 13.46 8.24 52.11
N LYS A 246 13.73 9.41 52.64
CA LYS A 246 14.62 9.63 53.79
C LYS A 246 13.79 10.08 54.99
N PHE A 247 14.11 9.53 56.17
CA PHE A 247 13.46 9.93 57.40
C PHE A 247 13.89 11.34 57.84
N ASP A 248 12.93 12.25 58.01
CA ASP A 248 13.12 13.59 58.58
C ASP A 248 12.62 13.62 60.03
N ALA A 249 13.55 13.78 60.97
CA ALA A 249 13.26 13.84 62.40
C ALA A 249 12.42 15.07 62.79
N SER A 250 12.55 16.19 62.08
CA SER A 250 11.82 17.44 62.35
C SER A 250 10.34 17.32 61.99
N LYS A 251 10.05 16.62 60.89
CA LYS A 251 8.69 16.35 60.40
C LYS A 251 8.11 15.02 60.88
N LYS A 252 8.93 14.20 61.57
CA LYS A 252 8.56 12.87 62.08
C LYS A 252 8.03 11.91 61.02
N GLY A 253 8.54 12.00 59.78
CA GLY A 253 8.05 11.21 58.65
C GLY A 253 9.12 10.98 57.59
N PHE A 254 8.77 10.22 56.55
CA PHE A 254 9.64 9.96 55.41
C PHE A 254 9.33 10.95 54.28
N GLU A 255 10.38 11.57 53.73
CA GLU A 255 10.28 12.48 52.58
C GLU A 255 11.01 11.90 51.38
N LYS A 256 10.44 12.04 50.18
CA LYS A 256 11.05 11.53 48.95
C LYS A 256 12.39 12.22 48.71
N ASP A 257 13.45 11.43 48.58
CA ASP A 257 14.75 11.90 48.14
C ASP A 257 14.74 11.93 46.61
N THR A 258 14.79 13.14 46.03
CA THR A 258 14.66 13.32 44.59
C THR A 258 15.80 12.68 43.82
N LEU A 259 17.04 12.79 44.32
CA LEU A 259 18.22 12.26 43.67
C LEU A 259 18.22 10.73 43.70
N LEU A 260 18.03 10.13 44.88
CA LEU A 260 18.03 8.67 45.00
C LEU A 260 16.86 8.02 44.27
N SER A 261 15.74 8.73 44.14
CA SER A 261 14.57 8.21 43.41
C SER A 261 14.78 8.08 41.90
N GLU A 262 15.73 8.82 41.31
CA GLU A 262 16.07 8.70 39.86
C GLU A 262 16.48 7.27 39.49
N ILE A 263 17.05 6.51 40.44
CA ILE A 263 17.43 5.10 40.25
C ILE A 263 16.24 4.25 39.79
N PHE A 264 15.05 4.48 40.36
CA PHE A 264 13.85 3.71 40.01
C PHE A 264 13.16 4.23 38.75
N ASP A 265 13.21 5.54 38.50
CA ASP A 265 12.63 6.15 37.32
C ASP A 265 13.34 5.69 36.04
N GLU A 266 14.69 5.59 36.07
CA GLU A 266 15.49 5.17 34.92
C GLU A 266 15.65 3.64 34.83
N GLY A 267 15.92 2.99 35.97
CA GLY A 267 16.28 1.57 36.08
C GLY A 267 15.09 0.60 36.16
N GLN A 268 13.89 1.11 36.42
CA GLN A 268 12.66 0.36 36.75
C GLN A 268 12.74 -0.44 38.06
N TYR A 269 11.73 -0.27 38.91
CA TYR A 269 11.65 -0.91 40.23
C TYR A 269 11.47 -2.43 40.14
N VAL A 270 12.31 -3.18 40.85
CA VAL A 270 12.14 -4.63 41.10
C VAL A 270 11.89 -4.90 42.58
N SER A 271 12.71 -4.30 43.45
CA SER A 271 12.56 -4.33 44.89
C SER A 271 13.07 -3.02 45.51
N GLY A 272 12.58 -2.71 46.71
CA GLY A 272 13.14 -1.69 47.60
C GLY A 272 14.30 -2.22 48.44
N ARG A 273 14.93 -3.33 48.04
CA ARG A 273 16.09 -3.90 48.74
C ARG A 273 17.29 -2.95 48.55
N LEU A 274 17.55 -2.17 49.59
CA LEU A 274 18.73 -1.33 49.71
C LEU A 274 19.75 -2.04 50.59
N ILE A 275 21.03 -2.06 50.18
CA ILE A 275 22.09 -2.74 50.94
C ILE A 275 23.27 -1.78 51.10
N THR A 276 23.65 -1.51 52.34
CA THR A 276 24.88 -0.80 52.64
C THR A 276 26.05 -1.79 52.56
N ASP A 277 27.15 -1.40 51.94
CA ASP A 277 28.33 -2.24 51.87
C ASP A 277 29.03 -2.41 53.24
N ASN A 278 29.97 -3.35 53.32
CA ASN A 278 30.62 -3.73 54.58
C ASN A 278 31.36 -2.57 55.27
N LEU A 279 31.84 -1.61 54.48
CA LEU A 279 32.52 -0.42 54.99
C LEU A 279 31.54 0.68 55.42
N GLY A 280 30.26 0.56 55.08
CA GLY A 280 29.27 1.60 55.38
C GLY A 280 29.30 2.79 54.41
N GLU A 281 30.06 2.69 53.32
CA GLU A 281 30.41 3.80 52.46
C GLU A 281 29.48 3.92 51.26
N ASN A 282 29.10 2.80 50.66
CA ASN A 282 28.27 2.75 49.45
C ASN A 282 26.91 2.13 49.72
N LEU A 283 25.89 2.65 49.04
CA LEU A 283 24.52 2.13 49.07
C LEU A 283 24.20 1.45 47.75
N TRP A 284 23.84 0.17 47.78
CA TRP A 284 23.53 -0.64 46.62
C TRP A 284 22.02 -0.80 46.44
N VAL A 285 21.58 -0.70 45.18
CA VAL A 285 20.19 -0.73 44.75
C VAL A 285 20.06 -1.58 43.49
N PHE A 286 19.07 -2.46 43.44
CA PHE A 286 18.85 -3.39 42.33
C PHE A 286 17.61 -3.00 41.53
N THR A 287 17.76 -2.83 40.22
CA THR A 287 16.68 -2.43 39.30
C THR A 287 16.50 -3.47 38.20
N GLU A 288 15.48 -3.35 37.35
CA GLU A 288 15.28 -4.31 36.26
C GLU A 288 16.45 -4.26 35.26
N LYS A 289 16.92 -3.04 34.95
CA LYS A 289 17.91 -2.78 33.91
C LYS A 289 19.35 -2.81 34.40
N ASN A 290 19.61 -2.50 35.68
CA ASN A 290 20.97 -2.33 36.18
C ASN A 290 21.07 -2.60 37.69
N ILE A 291 22.30 -2.55 38.19
CA ILE A 291 22.59 -2.38 39.62
C ILE A 291 23.13 -0.96 39.79
N SER A 292 22.54 -0.18 40.68
CA SER A 292 23.01 1.16 41.00
C SER A 292 23.71 1.14 42.35
N TYR A 293 24.79 1.89 42.48
CA TYR A 293 25.42 2.14 43.77
C TYR A 293 25.71 3.63 43.96
N VAL A 294 25.47 4.10 45.17
CA VAL A 294 25.63 5.50 45.57
C VAL A 294 26.94 5.64 46.31
N THR A 295 27.81 6.52 45.80
CA THR A 295 29.09 6.88 46.42
C THR A 295 29.15 8.37 46.73
N ARG A 296 30.23 8.86 47.35
CA ARG A 296 30.47 10.29 47.56
C ARG A 296 31.33 10.86 46.43
N GLY A 297 30.95 12.04 45.93
CA GLY A 297 31.76 12.79 44.99
C GLY A 297 33.08 13.23 45.63
N ASN A 298 34.18 13.10 44.88
CA ASN A 298 35.54 13.39 45.35
C ASN A 298 35.76 14.86 45.78
N LEU A 299 34.89 15.79 45.39
CA LEU A 299 35.10 17.23 45.55
C LEU A 299 34.06 17.94 46.45
N ASP A 300 32.81 17.49 46.46
CA ASP A 300 31.70 18.20 47.11
C ASP A 300 30.90 17.34 48.12
N ASN A 301 31.36 16.11 48.39
CA ASN A 301 30.72 15.17 49.33
C ASN A 301 29.24 14.87 49.00
N ARG A 302 28.78 15.21 47.79
CA ARG A 302 27.42 14.90 47.32
C ARG A 302 27.33 13.43 46.92
N ASN A 303 26.12 12.89 47.00
CA ASN A 303 25.86 11.56 46.52
C ASN A 303 26.01 11.53 44.98
N VAL A 304 26.72 10.55 44.46
CA VAL A 304 26.88 10.27 43.03
C VAL A 304 26.35 8.87 42.78
N ILE A 305 25.39 8.76 41.87
CA ILE A 305 24.83 7.48 41.45
C ILE A 305 25.70 6.93 40.32
N ARG A 306 26.16 5.70 40.48
CA ARG A 306 26.88 4.94 39.46
C ARG A 306 26.07 3.70 39.11
N THR A 307 25.99 3.37 37.84
CA THR A 307 25.22 2.23 37.34
C THR A 307 26.16 1.16 36.80
N ILE A 308 25.80 -0.09 37.05
CA ILE A 308 26.43 -1.28 36.51
C ILE A 308 25.39 -1.94 35.60
N PRO A 309 25.65 -2.05 34.30
CA PRO A 309 24.67 -2.49 33.30
C PRO A 309 24.46 -4.00 33.33
N LEU A 310 24.01 -4.52 34.48
CA LEU A 310 23.74 -5.92 34.72
C LEU A 310 22.24 -6.08 35.00
N THR A 311 21.48 -6.49 33.99
CA THR A 311 20.02 -6.63 34.11
C THR A 311 19.64 -7.76 35.06
N GLU A 312 18.36 -7.82 35.41
CA GLU A 312 17.83 -8.88 36.27
C GLU A 312 18.04 -10.27 35.67
N ILE A 313 17.88 -10.39 34.36
CA ILE A 313 18.00 -11.66 33.65
C ILE A 313 19.45 -12.14 33.66
N GLU A 314 20.41 -11.24 33.39
CA GLU A 314 21.84 -11.59 33.34
C GLU A 314 22.40 -11.90 34.72
N ARG A 315 22.01 -11.15 35.76
CA ARG A 315 22.48 -11.43 37.14
C ARG A 315 21.83 -12.65 37.75
N ARG A 316 20.69 -13.13 37.23
CA ARG A 316 19.92 -14.26 37.80
C ARG A 316 19.64 -14.07 39.29
N GLY A 317 19.30 -12.84 39.67
CA GLY A 317 19.05 -12.46 41.06
C GLY A 317 17.71 -12.98 41.55
N ILE A 318 17.54 -13.08 42.87
CA ILE A 318 16.25 -13.44 43.47
C ILE A 318 15.51 -12.16 43.88
N ARG A 319 14.38 -11.87 43.21
CA ARG A 319 13.57 -10.67 43.48
C ARG A 319 13.23 -10.54 44.97
N GLY A 320 13.54 -9.38 45.55
CA GLY A 320 13.30 -9.06 46.95
C GLY A 320 14.28 -9.73 47.94
N TYR A 321 15.12 -10.64 47.48
CA TYR A 321 16.19 -11.31 48.26
C TYR A 321 17.56 -11.03 47.63
N GLU A 322 17.69 -9.89 46.94
CA GLU A 322 18.97 -9.48 46.42
C GLU A 322 19.98 -9.38 47.57
N SER A 323 21.19 -9.87 47.32
CA SER A 323 22.26 -9.97 48.30
C SER A 323 23.56 -9.51 47.68
N ILE A 324 24.30 -8.73 48.45
CA ILE A 324 25.65 -8.31 48.10
C ILE A 324 26.51 -8.31 49.36
N TYR A 325 27.73 -8.78 49.21
CA TYR A 325 28.79 -8.69 50.21
C TYR A 325 30.00 -8.03 49.57
N GLY A 326 30.59 -7.05 50.25
CA GLY A 326 31.81 -6.42 49.80
C GLY A 326 31.96 -4.99 50.33
N PRO A 327 33.06 -4.30 50.00
CA PRO A 327 34.22 -4.89 49.33
C PRO A 327 34.89 -5.93 50.23
N GLY A 328 35.37 -7.03 49.66
CA GLY A 328 36.31 -7.94 50.32
C GLY A 328 37.73 -7.36 50.31
N ASP A 329 38.70 -8.10 50.83
CA ASP A 329 40.09 -7.61 50.99
C ASP A 329 40.75 -7.16 49.67
N ASN A 330 40.35 -7.76 48.55
CA ASN A 330 40.82 -7.41 47.20
C ASN A 330 39.95 -6.37 46.48
N GLY A 331 39.03 -5.70 47.19
CA GLY A 331 38.11 -4.71 46.62
C GLY A 331 36.87 -5.29 45.91
N ASP A 332 36.72 -6.62 45.91
CA ASP A 332 35.65 -7.28 45.17
C ASP A 332 34.34 -7.35 45.94
N TYR A 333 33.25 -7.25 45.19
CA TYR A 333 31.89 -7.48 45.63
C TYR A 333 31.40 -8.85 45.17
N PHE A 334 30.53 -9.48 45.94
CA PHE A 334 29.90 -10.76 45.66
C PHE A 334 28.40 -10.57 45.66
N ILE A 335 27.74 -10.87 44.55
CA ILE A 335 26.29 -10.73 44.38
C ILE A 335 25.66 -12.12 44.29
N GLY A 336 24.70 -12.42 45.16
CA GLY A 336 24.03 -13.72 45.17
C GLY A 336 23.13 -13.93 43.96
N THR A 337 23.13 -15.15 43.42
CA THR A 337 22.28 -15.56 42.30
C THR A 337 21.45 -16.80 42.64
N SER A 338 20.56 -17.20 41.75
CA SER A 338 19.71 -18.39 41.89
C SER A 338 20.48 -19.71 42.04
N ASN A 339 21.76 -19.75 41.65
CA ASN A 339 22.60 -20.96 41.66
C ASN A 339 24.10 -20.65 41.86
N GLY A 340 24.43 -19.64 42.64
CA GLY A 340 25.82 -19.25 42.91
C GLY A 340 25.97 -17.76 43.19
N TYR A 341 27.04 -17.16 42.69
CA TYR A 341 27.29 -15.73 42.86
C TYR A 341 28.05 -15.12 41.67
N VAL A 342 27.92 -13.81 41.50
CA VAL A 342 28.76 -12.99 40.62
C VAL A 342 29.76 -12.24 41.50
N ARG A 343 31.05 -12.47 41.29
CA ARG A 343 32.14 -11.62 41.81
C ARG A 343 32.33 -10.45 40.87
N LEU A 344 32.39 -9.25 41.42
CA LEU A 344 32.41 -7.98 40.72
C LEU A 344 33.57 -7.13 41.26
N ASN A 345 34.45 -6.68 40.38
CA ASN A 345 35.43 -5.65 40.71
C ASN A 345 34.97 -4.31 40.13
N THR A 346 34.67 -3.34 41.00
CA THR A 346 34.12 -2.05 40.58
C THR A 346 35.15 -1.12 39.95
N GLU A 347 36.43 -1.29 40.26
CA GLU A 347 37.53 -0.49 39.70
C GLU A 347 37.87 -0.90 38.27
N MET A 348 37.61 -2.16 37.90
CA MET A 348 37.78 -2.68 36.55
C MET A 348 36.63 -2.30 35.60
N ILE A 349 35.54 -1.71 36.10
CA ILE A 349 34.43 -1.24 35.27
C ILE A 349 34.89 -0.01 34.49
N SER A 350 35.10 -0.18 33.19
CA SER A 350 35.43 0.91 32.27
C SER A 350 34.31 1.14 31.26
N GLU A 351 34.17 2.38 30.81
CA GLU A 351 33.34 2.72 29.65
C GLU A 351 34.00 2.14 28.40
N GLY A 352 33.39 1.09 27.86
CA GLY A 352 33.87 0.45 26.64
C GLY A 352 33.65 1.37 25.44
N LYS A 353 34.69 1.54 24.62
CA LYS A 353 34.58 2.23 23.33
C LYS A 353 34.41 1.19 22.25
N PHE A 354 33.27 1.25 21.55
CA PHE A 354 33.00 0.34 20.44
C PHE A 354 32.37 1.07 19.27
N GLU A 355 32.48 0.44 18.11
CA GLU A 355 31.90 0.92 16.86
C GLU A 355 30.85 -0.07 16.35
N ILE A 356 29.81 0.45 15.71
CA ILE A 356 28.85 -0.34 14.96
C ILE A 356 29.35 -0.53 13.54
N ARG A 357 29.24 -1.77 13.05
CA ARG A 357 29.52 -2.14 11.68
C ARG A 357 28.25 -2.66 11.02
N LEU A 358 28.08 -2.31 9.75
CA LEU A 358 27.10 -2.96 8.90
C LEU A 358 27.63 -4.34 8.52
N GLY A 359 26.77 -5.33 8.67
CA GLY A 359 26.98 -6.69 8.20
C GLY A 359 26.39 -6.86 6.81
N GLU A 360 25.90 -8.06 6.53
CA GLU A 360 25.27 -8.39 5.26
C GLU A 360 24.05 -7.51 4.99
N ILE A 361 23.98 -6.94 3.78
CA ILE A 361 22.78 -6.28 3.26
C ILE A 361 22.23 -7.18 2.15
N SER A 362 21.01 -7.69 2.33
CA SER A 362 20.34 -8.52 1.33
C SER A 362 19.14 -7.79 0.75
N VAL A 363 18.99 -7.88 -0.57
CA VAL A 363 17.91 -7.26 -1.34
C VAL A 363 17.16 -8.33 -2.11
N SER A 364 15.83 -8.31 -2.05
CA SER A 364 14.98 -9.28 -2.74
C SER A 364 13.81 -8.63 -3.51
N ASP A 365 13.35 -9.33 -4.54
CA ASP A 365 12.15 -8.97 -5.31
C ASP A 365 10.89 -9.45 -4.57
N ARG A 366 9.85 -8.62 -4.56
CA ARG A 366 8.49 -8.94 -4.10
C ARG A 366 7.86 -10.17 -4.78
N SER A 367 8.34 -10.56 -5.96
CA SER A 367 7.64 -11.47 -6.89
C SER A 367 7.99 -12.95 -6.81
N GLU A 368 9.04 -13.40 -6.13
CA GLU A 368 9.46 -14.80 -6.19
C GLU A 368 9.65 -15.45 -4.82
N ASN A 369 8.91 -16.54 -4.62
CA ASN A 369 8.93 -17.39 -3.43
C ASN A 369 10.25 -18.17 -3.23
N ASN A 370 11.34 -17.86 -3.95
CA ASN A 370 12.69 -18.39 -3.68
C ASN A 370 13.81 -17.83 -4.60
N VAL A 371 14.90 -17.36 -3.98
CA VAL A 371 16.35 -17.59 -4.29
C VAL A 371 17.24 -16.43 -4.76
N ASN A 372 16.78 -15.35 -5.39
CA ASN A 372 17.72 -14.26 -5.78
C ASN A 372 17.80 -13.15 -4.73
N ASN A 373 18.35 -13.48 -3.56
CA ASN A 373 18.87 -12.47 -2.64
C ASN A 373 20.22 -12.01 -3.19
N PHE A 374 20.34 -10.74 -3.55
CA PHE A 374 21.64 -10.17 -3.87
C PHE A 374 22.25 -9.60 -2.59
N ILE A 375 23.47 -10.04 -2.28
CA ILE A 375 24.25 -9.49 -1.18
C ILE A 375 24.97 -8.25 -1.71
N ILE A 376 24.78 -7.14 -1.02
CA ILE A 376 25.42 -5.87 -1.33
C ILE A 376 26.54 -5.61 -0.33
N ASP A 377 27.68 -5.14 -0.81
CA ASP A 377 28.73 -4.63 0.05
C ASP A 377 28.24 -3.31 0.69
N PRO A 378 28.19 -3.20 2.03
CA PRO A 378 27.74 -1.98 2.70
C PRO A 378 28.55 -0.72 2.38
N ARG A 379 29.71 -0.87 1.72
CA ARG A 379 30.58 0.24 1.30
C ARG A 379 30.17 0.87 -0.03
N ASP A 380 29.34 0.19 -0.81
CA ASP A 380 28.86 0.67 -2.11
C ASP A 380 27.55 1.45 -1.96
N GLU A 381 27.26 2.39 -2.87
CA GLU A 381 25.93 3.02 -2.94
C GLU A 381 24.91 2.07 -3.60
N GLY A 382 23.76 1.88 -2.96
CA GLY A 382 22.72 0.99 -3.47
C GLY A 382 21.81 1.66 -4.50
N GLU A 383 21.81 1.17 -5.74
CA GLU A 383 20.80 1.54 -6.74
C GLU A 383 19.95 0.31 -7.10
N PHE A 384 18.68 0.33 -6.71
CA PHE A 384 17.78 -0.82 -6.85
C PHE A 384 16.64 -0.53 -7.82
N ARG A 385 16.23 -1.56 -8.54
CA ARG A 385 15.05 -1.51 -9.43
C ARG A 385 13.77 -1.41 -8.60
N ASN A 386 12.69 -0.97 -9.23
CA ASN A 386 11.41 -0.81 -8.53
C ASN A 386 10.88 -2.09 -7.85
N LYS A 387 11.25 -3.26 -8.36
CA LYS A 387 10.84 -4.54 -7.77
C LYS A 387 11.75 -5.02 -6.64
N GLU A 388 12.99 -4.53 -6.59
CA GLU A 388 14.01 -4.83 -5.60
C GLU A 388 13.79 -3.91 -4.38
N ASN A 389 12.67 -4.12 -3.69
CA ASN A 389 12.18 -3.19 -2.67
C ASN A 389 11.96 -3.83 -1.29
N ASN A 390 12.49 -5.04 -1.10
CA ASN A 390 12.62 -5.66 0.21
C ASN A 390 14.11 -5.68 0.59
N LEU A 391 14.43 -5.10 1.73
CA LEU A 391 15.81 -4.97 2.21
C LEU A 391 15.90 -5.54 3.62
N GLN A 392 16.91 -6.37 3.86
CA GLN A 392 17.29 -6.80 5.19
C GLN A 392 18.74 -6.38 5.45
N ILE A 393 18.94 -5.60 6.51
CA ILE A 393 20.23 -5.01 6.86
C ILE A 393 20.65 -5.62 8.18
N HIS A 394 21.78 -6.33 8.18
CA HIS A 394 22.43 -6.81 9.39
C HIS A 394 23.43 -5.77 9.89
N TYR A 395 23.60 -5.71 11.21
CA TYR A 395 24.56 -4.84 11.86
C TYR A 395 25.04 -5.49 13.16
N TYR A 396 26.26 -5.18 13.57
CA TYR A 396 26.88 -5.80 14.73
C TYR A 396 27.90 -4.87 15.38
N SER A 397 28.17 -5.12 16.65
CA SER A 397 29.33 -4.61 17.37
C SER A 397 30.26 -5.78 17.69
N PRO A 398 31.57 -5.69 17.42
CA PRO A 398 32.55 -6.72 17.78
C PRO A 398 32.89 -6.70 19.28
N GLU A 399 31.91 -6.48 20.15
CA GLU A 399 32.08 -6.47 21.61
C GLU A 399 31.64 -7.82 22.20
N TYR A 400 32.61 -8.61 22.68
CA TYR A 400 32.40 -9.97 23.18
C TYR A 400 32.27 -10.02 24.71
N LYS A 401 31.30 -9.27 25.25
CA LYS A 401 31.00 -9.26 26.70
C LYS A 401 29.76 -10.10 27.00
N ALA A 402 29.93 -11.17 27.77
CA ALA A 402 28.85 -12.13 28.06
C ALA A 402 27.69 -11.54 28.89
N LEU A 403 27.97 -10.55 29.74
CA LEU A 403 27.00 -9.98 30.69
C LEU A 403 26.44 -8.61 30.29
N VAL A 404 27.05 -7.95 29.30
CA VAL A 404 26.62 -6.62 28.84
C VAL A 404 26.39 -6.71 27.34
N LYS A 405 25.17 -7.04 26.95
CA LYS A 405 24.81 -7.18 25.55
C LYS A 405 24.65 -5.81 24.87
N PRO A 406 25.14 -5.65 23.63
CA PRO A 406 24.90 -4.43 22.88
C PRO A 406 23.42 -4.33 22.48
N GLN A 407 22.87 -3.13 22.62
CA GLN A 407 21.57 -2.74 22.10
C GLN A 407 21.75 -1.74 20.96
N TYR A 408 20.81 -1.72 20.03
CA TYR A 408 20.86 -0.92 18.83
C TYR A 408 19.60 -0.07 18.70
N GLN A 409 19.77 1.11 18.14
CA GLN A 409 18.70 1.92 17.58
C GLN A 409 18.99 2.15 16.12
N TYR A 410 17.94 2.11 15.31
CA TYR A 410 18.05 2.35 13.88
C TYR A 410 16.99 3.34 13.39
N GLN A 411 17.25 3.90 12.22
CA GLN A 411 16.41 4.87 11.55
C GLN A 411 16.49 4.67 10.03
N LEU A 412 15.39 4.93 9.33
CA LEU A 412 15.33 4.93 7.86
C LEU A 412 14.79 6.28 7.35
N GLN A 413 15.70 7.22 7.16
CA GLN A 413 15.37 8.53 6.60
C GLN A 413 14.80 8.36 5.19
N GLY A 414 13.73 9.11 4.90
CA GLY A 414 12.92 8.97 3.67
C GLY A 414 11.65 8.12 3.86
N MET A 415 11.49 7.46 5.02
CA MET A 415 10.23 6.81 5.42
C MET A 415 9.86 7.13 6.88
N TYR A 416 10.82 7.01 7.79
CA TYR A 416 10.66 7.27 9.23
C TYR A 416 11.82 8.13 9.74
N ASP A 417 11.51 9.34 10.20
CA ASP A 417 12.51 10.33 10.63
C ASP A 417 12.82 10.29 12.14
N ASP A 418 12.20 9.37 12.89
CA ASP A 418 12.50 9.11 14.30
C ASP A 418 13.36 7.85 14.46
N TRP A 419 14.12 7.76 15.55
CA TRP A 419 14.86 6.55 15.90
C TRP A 419 13.92 5.49 16.46
N SER A 420 14.22 4.21 16.20
CA SER A 420 13.53 3.09 16.84
C SER A 420 13.73 3.09 18.35
N ASP A 421 12.94 2.29 19.07
CA ASP A 421 13.31 1.87 20.42
C ASP A 421 14.62 1.07 20.42
N TRP A 422 15.29 1.02 21.56
CA TRP A 422 16.49 0.20 21.76
C TRP A 422 16.12 -1.29 21.69
N THR A 423 16.88 -2.06 20.90
CA THR A 423 16.66 -3.50 20.71
C THR A 423 17.97 -4.29 20.69
N GLU A 424 17.95 -5.55 21.13
CA GLU A 424 19.07 -6.49 20.97
C GLU A 424 19.15 -7.09 19.55
N ASN A 425 18.16 -6.84 18.69
CA ASN A 425 18.13 -7.40 17.33
C ASN A 425 19.29 -6.85 16.50
N THR A 426 20.04 -7.75 15.86
CA THR A 426 21.19 -7.45 14.99
C THR A 426 20.82 -7.32 13.51
N SER A 427 19.53 -7.20 13.21
CA SER A 427 19.04 -6.99 11.85
C SER A 427 17.67 -6.32 11.85
N VAL A 428 17.40 -5.56 10.79
CA VAL A 428 16.08 -5.01 10.49
C VAL A 428 15.67 -5.38 9.06
N THR A 429 14.38 -5.60 8.87
CA THR A 429 13.80 -5.90 7.55
C THR A 429 12.77 -4.84 7.18
N TYR A 430 12.95 -4.23 6.01
CA TYR A 430 12.01 -3.33 5.38
C TYR A 430 11.38 -4.03 4.18
N SER A 431 10.05 -4.07 4.13
CA SER A 431 9.32 -4.72 3.04
C SER A 431 8.50 -3.72 2.24
N ASN A 432 8.46 -3.91 0.93
CA ASN A 432 7.68 -3.12 -0.02
C ASN A 432 8.00 -1.62 0.02
N LEU A 433 9.28 -1.26 0.14
CA LEU A 433 9.69 0.13 0.14
C LEU A 433 9.22 0.85 -1.14
N PRO A 434 8.63 2.06 -1.03
CA PRO A 434 8.31 2.88 -2.19
C PRO A 434 9.56 3.26 -2.99
N HIS A 435 9.37 3.75 -4.22
CA HIS A 435 10.46 4.38 -4.96
C HIS A 435 10.90 5.68 -4.24
N GLY A 436 12.20 5.95 -4.18
CA GLY A 436 12.73 7.07 -3.41
C GLY A 436 14.21 6.89 -3.10
N SER A 437 14.76 7.85 -2.36
CA SER A 437 16.11 7.78 -1.80
C SER A 437 15.98 7.61 -0.29
N TYR A 438 16.76 6.70 0.27
CA TYR A 438 16.71 6.34 1.67
C TYR A 438 18.12 6.32 2.25
N THR A 439 18.22 6.66 3.52
CA THR A 439 19.44 6.49 4.31
C THR A 439 19.10 5.73 5.57
N PHE A 440 19.58 4.49 5.63
CA PHE A 440 19.56 3.70 6.85
C PHE A 440 20.68 4.18 7.78
N SER A 441 20.38 4.39 9.04
CA SER A 441 21.36 4.72 10.09
C SER A 441 21.16 3.82 11.30
N VAL A 442 22.25 3.37 11.92
CA VAL A 442 22.23 2.55 13.13
C VAL A 442 23.32 3.01 14.10
N ARG A 443 22.94 3.11 15.38
CA ARG A 443 23.84 3.38 16.50
C ARG A 443 23.63 2.34 17.59
N GLY A 444 24.63 2.18 18.45
CA GLY A 444 24.60 1.20 19.52
C GLY A 444 24.80 1.81 20.89
N ARG A 445 24.45 1.04 21.92
CA ARG A 445 24.91 1.22 23.29
C ARG A 445 25.24 -0.14 23.89
N ALA A 446 26.30 -0.22 24.69
CA ALA A 446 26.65 -1.41 25.46
C ALA A 446 26.79 -0.97 26.91
N GLY A 447 25.80 -1.32 27.72
CA GLY A 447 25.68 -0.81 29.07
C GLY A 447 25.51 0.70 29.12
N ASN A 448 26.44 1.41 29.78
CA ASN A 448 26.40 2.86 29.92
C ASN A 448 27.09 3.61 28.76
N SER A 449 27.74 2.89 27.84
CA SER A 449 28.52 3.50 26.77
C SER A 449 27.76 3.48 25.46
N GLU A 450 27.69 4.63 24.78
CA GLU A 450 27.19 4.73 23.41
C GLU A 450 28.31 4.41 22.40
N SER A 451 27.93 3.98 21.19
CA SER A 451 28.86 3.71 20.12
C SER A 451 29.57 4.98 19.64
N LEU A 452 30.84 4.85 19.28
CA LEU A 452 31.65 5.97 18.78
C LEU A 452 31.17 6.52 17.44
N ASN A 453 30.50 5.68 16.64
CA ASN A 453 30.00 6.01 15.32
C ASN A 453 28.50 5.73 15.20
N THR A 454 27.90 6.32 14.17
CA THR A 454 26.62 5.89 13.60
C THR A 454 26.94 5.30 12.25
N ALA A 455 26.68 4.00 12.06
CA ALA A 455 26.89 3.35 10.77
C ALA A 455 25.70 3.64 9.87
N SER A 456 25.94 3.93 8.59
CA SER A 456 24.88 4.33 7.67
C SER A 456 25.04 3.69 6.30
N TYR A 457 23.91 3.44 5.64
CA TYR A 457 23.85 2.93 4.27
C TYR A 457 22.81 3.70 3.47
N SER A 458 23.26 4.31 2.37
CA SER A 458 22.39 5.09 1.48
C SER A 458 22.05 4.28 0.23
N PHE A 459 20.77 4.29 -0.14
CA PHE A 459 20.31 3.59 -1.33
C PHE A 459 19.12 4.30 -1.96
N SER A 460 18.85 3.98 -3.23
CA SER A 460 17.68 4.47 -3.96
C SER A 460 16.93 3.35 -4.66
N ILE A 461 15.61 3.48 -4.72
CA ILE A 461 14.71 2.56 -5.42
C ILE A 461 14.10 3.30 -6.60
N ALA A 462 14.35 2.78 -7.81
CA ALA A 462 13.88 3.36 -9.05
C ALA A 462 12.34 3.42 -9.14
N ARG A 463 11.83 4.43 -9.85
CA ARG A 463 10.41 4.58 -10.15
C ARG A 463 9.92 3.43 -11.06
N PRO A 464 8.67 2.94 -10.87
CA PRO A 464 8.07 2.02 -11.81
C PRO A 464 8.01 2.61 -13.22
N TRP A 465 8.24 1.78 -14.25
CA TRP A 465 8.31 2.25 -15.65
C TRP A 465 7.03 2.95 -16.12
N TYR A 466 5.86 2.55 -15.61
CA TYR A 466 4.55 3.13 -15.96
C TYR A 466 4.30 4.52 -15.34
N LEU A 467 5.17 4.98 -14.43
CA LEU A 467 5.15 6.33 -13.85
C LEU A 467 6.24 7.24 -14.43
N THR A 468 6.91 6.83 -15.51
CA THR A 468 7.94 7.64 -16.18
C THR A 468 7.31 8.71 -17.09
N GLY A 469 8.02 9.80 -17.36
CA GLY A 469 7.55 10.86 -18.27
C GLY A 469 7.23 10.35 -19.69
N LEU A 470 7.98 9.36 -20.18
CA LEU A 470 7.71 8.69 -21.46
C LEU A 470 6.41 7.88 -21.43
N ALA A 471 6.08 7.23 -20.31
CA ALA A 471 4.81 6.54 -20.14
C ALA A 471 3.63 7.52 -20.16
N PHE A 472 3.74 8.67 -19.49
CA PHE A 472 2.71 9.71 -19.58
C PHE A 472 2.53 10.23 -21.01
N MET A 473 3.61 10.41 -21.76
CA MET A 473 3.55 10.81 -23.17
C MET A 473 2.87 9.74 -24.05
N SER A 474 3.13 8.45 -23.79
CA SER A 474 2.50 7.36 -24.54
C SER A 474 1.01 7.21 -24.20
N TYR A 475 0.61 7.39 -22.94
CA TYR A 475 -0.79 7.45 -22.53
C TYR A 475 -1.52 8.61 -23.19
N PHE A 476 -0.89 9.78 -23.24
CA PHE A 476 -1.44 10.93 -23.96
C PHE A 476 -1.61 10.63 -25.45
N LEU A 477 -0.61 10.03 -26.10
CA LEU A 477 -0.69 9.66 -27.51
C LEU A 477 -1.81 8.64 -27.77
N LEU A 478 -1.93 7.61 -26.92
CA LEU A 478 -3.02 6.62 -27.01
C LEU A 478 -4.39 7.27 -26.82
N ALA A 479 -4.52 8.22 -25.90
CA ALA A 479 -5.74 8.98 -25.70
C ALA A 479 -6.08 9.83 -26.94
N VAL A 480 -5.09 10.48 -27.57
CA VAL A 480 -5.27 11.23 -28.82
C VAL A 480 -5.68 10.31 -29.97
N VAL A 481 -4.99 9.18 -30.15
CA VAL A 481 -5.34 8.19 -31.18
C VAL A 481 -6.75 7.63 -30.95
N GLY A 482 -7.08 7.28 -29.71
CA GLY A 482 -8.42 6.84 -29.31
C GLY A 482 -9.47 7.89 -29.63
N SER A 483 -9.23 9.16 -29.29
CA SER A 483 -10.09 10.29 -29.62
C SER A 483 -10.26 10.46 -31.14
N VAL A 484 -9.19 10.34 -31.93
CA VAL A 484 -9.24 10.41 -33.40
C VAL A 484 -10.02 9.23 -33.99
N LEU A 485 -9.84 8.01 -33.45
CA LEU A 485 -10.57 6.83 -33.88
C LEU A 485 -12.06 6.97 -33.57
N ILE A 486 -12.41 7.38 -32.34
CA ILE A 486 -13.78 7.69 -31.93
C ILE A 486 -14.37 8.77 -32.84
N HIS A 487 -13.65 9.86 -33.11
CA HIS A 487 -14.10 10.90 -34.02
C HIS A 487 -14.31 10.37 -35.45
N ARG A 488 -13.42 9.49 -35.94
CA ARG A 488 -13.53 8.87 -37.27
C ARG A 488 -14.71 7.91 -37.36
N THR A 489 -14.92 7.04 -36.38
CA THR A 489 -16.05 6.10 -36.36
C THR A 489 -17.37 6.86 -36.24
N TYR A 490 -17.43 7.85 -35.36
CA TYR A 490 -18.58 8.75 -35.22
C TYR A 490 -18.88 9.48 -36.54
N ARG A 491 -17.85 10.05 -37.19
CA ARG A 491 -18.01 10.74 -38.48
C ARG A 491 -18.42 9.80 -39.61
N ARG A 492 -17.92 8.55 -39.63
CA ARG A 492 -18.35 7.53 -40.61
C ARG A 492 -19.81 7.15 -40.42
N TYR A 493 -20.22 6.88 -39.18
CA TYR A 493 -21.61 6.60 -38.82
C TYR A 493 -22.53 7.75 -39.28
N TYR A 494 -22.17 9.00 -38.95
CA TYR A 494 -22.97 10.17 -39.28
C TYR A 494 -23.06 10.42 -40.80
N ARG A 495 -21.96 10.21 -41.54
CA ARG A 495 -21.97 10.32 -43.01
C ARG A 495 -22.87 9.29 -43.68
N GLY A 496 -22.90 8.05 -43.17
CA GLY A 496 -23.80 7.01 -43.68
C GLY A 496 -25.26 7.38 -43.46
N HIS A 497 -25.58 7.92 -42.28
CA HIS A 497 -26.93 8.41 -41.98
C HIS A 497 -27.34 9.60 -42.87
N GLN A 498 -26.44 10.55 -43.11
CA GLN A 498 -26.69 11.68 -44.01
C GLN A 498 -26.90 11.25 -45.48
N GLN A 499 -26.16 10.25 -45.96
CA GLN A 499 -26.34 9.74 -47.32
C GLN A 499 -27.70 9.07 -47.52
N ALA A 500 -28.18 8.31 -46.53
CA ALA A 500 -29.51 7.71 -46.57
C ALA A 500 -30.62 8.78 -46.67
N LEU A 501 -30.53 9.83 -45.85
CA LEU A 501 -31.45 10.99 -45.89
C LEU A 501 -31.43 11.72 -47.24
N ILE A 502 -30.25 11.86 -47.85
CA ILE A 502 -30.12 12.49 -49.18
C ILE A 502 -30.74 11.61 -50.27
N GLU A 503 -30.57 10.29 -50.20
CA GLU A 503 -31.12 9.36 -51.18
C GLU A 503 -32.65 9.31 -51.12
N GLU A 504 -33.21 9.31 -49.92
CA GLU A 504 -34.65 9.42 -49.69
C GLU A 504 -35.23 10.70 -50.32
N ASN A 505 -34.64 11.86 -50.03
CA ASN A 505 -35.03 13.13 -50.64
C ASN A 505 -34.91 13.13 -52.18
N LYS A 506 -33.87 12.50 -52.73
CA LYS A 506 -33.71 12.36 -54.19
C LYS A 506 -34.81 11.50 -54.81
N ARG A 507 -35.25 10.43 -54.15
CA ARG A 507 -36.36 9.59 -54.61
C ARG A 507 -37.66 10.37 -54.65
N GLU A 508 -37.95 11.17 -53.62
CA GLU A 508 -39.12 12.04 -53.61
C GLU A 508 -39.11 13.06 -54.76
N MET A 509 -37.96 13.72 -55.00
CA MET A 509 -37.82 14.66 -56.11
C MET A 509 -37.99 13.99 -57.48
N ALA A 510 -37.47 12.76 -57.66
CA ALA A 510 -37.63 12.02 -58.91
C ALA A 510 -39.09 11.67 -59.20
N LEU A 511 -39.85 11.27 -58.18
CA LEU A 511 -41.28 10.99 -58.30
C LEU A 511 -42.09 12.26 -58.67
N ALA A 512 -41.74 13.41 -58.09
CA ALA A 512 -42.35 14.69 -58.44
C ALA A 512 -42.08 15.07 -59.90
N LYS A 513 -40.84 14.88 -60.39
CA LYS A 513 -40.46 15.19 -61.78
C LYS A 513 -41.22 14.33 -62.80
N ALA A 514 -41.37 13.03 -62.54
CA ALA A 514 -42.10 12.12 -63.43
C ALA A 514 -43.60 12.48 -63.56
N ARG A 515 -44.21 13.06 -62.52
CA ARG A 515 -45.59 13.57 -62.59
C ARG A 515 -45.71 14.75 -63.55
N ASN A 516 -44.78 15.71 -63.49
CA ASN A 516 -44.77 16.87 -64.38
C ASN A 516 -44.57 16.49 -65.86
N ASP A 517 -43.69 15.54 -66.16
CA ASP A 517 -43.44 15.12 -67.55
C ASP A 517 -44.69 14.53 -68.23
N LYS A 518 -45.54 13.82 -67.47
CA LYS A 518 -46.82 13.30 -67.99
C LYS A 518 -47.80 14.41 -68.39
N GLU A 519 -47.85 15.52 -67.65
CA GLU A 519 -48.72 16.65 -68.00
C GLU A 519 -48.26 17.35 -69.29
N ILE A 520 -46.95 17.52 -69.48
CA ILE A 520 -46.37 18.15 -70.67
C ILE A 520 -46.73 17.37 -71.95
N ILE A 521 -46.65 16.03 -71.92
CA ILE A 521 -46.99 15.17 -73.06
C ILE A 521 -48.46 15.32 -73.47
N LYS A 522 -49.37 15.43 -72.51
CA LYS A 522 -50.81 15.58 -72.75
C LYS A 522 -51.13 16.88 -73.50
N LEU A 523 -50.42 17.97 -73.19
CA LEU A 523 -50.59 19.27 -73.85
C LEU A 523 -50.09 19.28 -75.30
N LYS A 524 -48.94 18.64 -75.59
CA LYS A 524 -48.38 18.53 -76.95
C LYS A 524 -49.33 17.84 -77.93
N ASN A 525 -49.96 16.74 -77.51
CA ASN A 525 -50.90 16.00 -78.37
C ASN A 525 -52.14 16.82 -78.74
N LYS A 526 -52.60 17.72 -77.85
CA LYS A 526 -53.75 18.60 -78.11
C LYS A 526 -53.43 19.66 -79.18
N GLN A 527 -52.19 20.15 -79.24
CA GLN A 527 -51.76 21.14 -80.23
C GLN A 527 -51.62 20.55 -81.65
N LEU A 528 -51.13 19.32 -81.77
CA LEU A 528 -50.93 18.66 -83.08
C LEU A 528 -52.24 18.46 -83.85
N LYS A 529 -53.32 18.04 -83.16
CA LYS A 529 -54.64 17.86 -83.78
C LYS A 529 -55.22 19.17 -84.36
N LYS A 530 -54.94 20.32 -83.72
CA LYS A 530 -55.43 21.63 -84.18
C LYS A 530 -54.74 22.08 -85.47
N LYS A 531 -53.43 21.83 -85.62
CA LYS A 531 -52.67 22.18 -86.84
C LYS A 531 -53.12 21.40 -88.07
N PHE A 532 -53.49 20.13 -87.93
CA PHE A 532 -53.95 19.30 -89.05
C PHE A 532 -55.28 19.79 -89.65
N LYS A 533 -56.21 20.28 -88.81
CA LYS A 533 -57.54 20.73 -89.23
C LYS A 533 -57.50 22.02 -90.08
N ASN A 534 -56.59 22.95 -89.80
CA ASN A 534 -56.54 24.24 -90.50
C ASN A 534 -56.06 24.13 -91.96
N LYS A 535 -55.12 23.23 -92.24
CA LYS A 535 -54.51 23.09 -93.58
C LYS A 535 -55.46 22.49 -94.62
N ASN A 536 -56.44 21.70 -94.19
CA ASN A 536 -57.39 21.04 -95.09
C ASN A 536 -58.49 22.01 -95.58
N ASN A 537 -58.85 23.01 -94.78
CA ASN A 537 -59.87 24.01 -95.13
C ASN A 537 -59.39 24.99 -96.21
N GLU A 538 -58.09 25.24 -96.29
CA GLU A 538 -57.49 26.19 -97.23
C GLU A 538 -57.53 25.70 -98.68
N LEU A 539 -57.38 24.38 -98.89
CA LEU A 539 -57.41 23.74 -100.22
C LEU A 539 -58.83 23.65 -100.81
N ALA A 540 -59.85 23.49 -99.96
CA ALA A 540 -61.25 23.40 -100.37
C ALA A 540 -61.82 24.74 -100.87
N ALA A 541 -61.38 25.87 -100.29
CA ALA A 541 -61.83 27.21 -100.67
C ALA A 541 -61.42 27.61 -102.11
N SER A 542 -60.21 27.21 -102.52
CA SER A 542 -59.69 27.41 -103.89
C SER A 542 -60.55 26.73 -104.95
N THR A 543 -61.02 25.50 -104.67
CA THR A 543 -61.78 24.69 -105.63
C THR A 543 -63.22 25.20 -105.81
N LEU A 544 -63.86 25.71 -104.75
CA LEU A 544 -65.22 26.27 -104.82
C LEU A 544 -65.30 27.57 -105.63
N SER A 545 -64.24 28.38 -105.61
CA SER A 545 -64.17 29.64 -106.38
C SER A 545 -64.22 29.41 -107.89
N ILE A 546 -63.66 28.30 -108.36
CA ILE A 546 -63.61 27.94 -109.79
C ILE A 546 -64.99 27.42 -110.25
N ILE A 547 -65.68 26.66 -109.38
CA ILE A 547 -67.03 26.15 -109.67
C ILE A 547 -68.05 27.29 -109.84
N ARG A 548 -68.07 28.26 -108.93
CA ARG A 548 -69.00 29.41 -109.00
C ARG A 548 -68.80 30.29 -110.24
N LYS A 549 -67.55 30.43 -110.70
CA LYS A 549 -67.23 31.21 -111.90
C LYS A 549 -67.83 30.58 -113.16
N ASN A 550 -67.74 29.25 -113.30
CA ASN A 550 -68.25 28.54 -114.47
C ASN A 550 -69.78 28.43 -114.48
N GLU A 551 -70.42 28.36 -113.31
CA GLU A 551 -71.88 28.32 -113.18
C GLU A 551 -72.53 29.67 -113.57
N LEU A 552 -71.90 30.79 -113.19
CA LEU A 552 -72.34 32.14 -113.60
C LEU A 552 -72.23 32.34 -115.12
N LEU A 553 -71.14 31.88 -115.74
CA LEU A 553 -70.94 32.02 -117.19
C LEU A 553 -71.95 31.19 -118.00
N SER A 554 -72.34 30.01 -117.50
CA SER A 554 -73.41 29.21 -118.12
C SER A 554 -74.78 29.88 -118.00
N LYS A 555 -75.12 30.51 -116.86
CA LYS A 555 -76.38 31.26 -116.69
C LYS A 555 -76.47 32.50 -117.59
N VAL A 556 -75.36 33.23 -117.75
CA VAL A 556 -75.29 34.39 -118.66
C VAL A 556 -75.48 33.95 -120.11
N LYS A 557 -74.96 32.78 -120.49
CA LYS A 557 -75.15 32.18 -121.82
C LYS A 557 -76.62 31.81 -122.09
N GLU A 558 -77.32 31.26 -121.11
CA GLU A 558 -78.72 30.84 -121.24
C GLU A 558 -79.68 32.03 -121.37
N GLN A 559 -79.41 33.14 -120.66
CA GLN A 559 -80.19 34.38 -120.76
C GLN A 559 -79.97 35.14 -122.07
N LEU A 560 -78.79 35.05 -122.69
CA LEU A 560 -78.50 35.71 -123.98
C LEU A 560 -79.12 35.00 -125.19
N LEU A 561 -79.53 33.73 -125.04
CA LEU A 561 -80.16 32.94 -126.11
C LEU A 561 -81.70 32.97 -126.07
N SER A 562 -82.30 33.56 -125.04
CA SER A 562 -83.75 33.52 -124.78
C SER A 562 -84.48 34.86 -124.98
N SER A 563 -83.84 35.88 -125.55
CA SER A 563 -84.48 37.16 -125.90
C SER A 563 -84.90 37.20 -127.38
N GLU A 564 -86.20 37.26 -127.61
CA GLU A 564 -86.83 37.57 -128.90
C GLU A 564 -86.64 39.06 -129.24
N ASP A 565 -85.59 39.41 -129.98
CA ASP A 565 -85.65 40.51 -130.94
C ASP A 565 -84.54 40.37 -132.00
N ASP A 566 -84.88 40.76 -133.22
CA ASP A 566 -84.20 40.34 -134.45
C ASP A 566 -82.90 41.13 -134.71
N GLY A 567 -81.78 40.41 -134.83
CA GLY A 567 -80.62 40.77 -135.65
C GLY A 567 -79.74 41.98 -135.27
N THR A 568 -78.66 41.74 -134.51
CA THR A 568 -77.35 42.37 -134.82
C THR A 568 -76.16 41.42 -134.57
N THR A 569 -75.15 41.52 -135.44
CA THR A 569 -73.89 40.76 -135.51
C THR A 569 -73.08 40.69 -134.20
N SER A 570 -73.38 41.55 -133.23
CA SER A 570 -72.70 41.66 -131.94
C SER A 570 -73.02 40.49 -130.98
N VAL A 571 -74.26 40.01 -130.93
CA VAL A 571 -74.67 38.93 -130.00
C VAL A 571 -74.05 37.58 -130.38
N LYS A 572 -73.98 37.27 -131.69
CA LYS A 572 -73.29 36.07 -132.19
C LYS A 572 -71.77 36.10 -131.94
N GLN A 573 -71.14 37.27 -131.87
CA GLN A 573 -69.72 37.40 -131.49
C GLN A 573 -69.51 37.22 -129.99
N ILE A 574 -70.41 37.74 -129.15
CA ILE A 574 -70.34 37.60 -127.68
C ILE A 574 -70.54 36.13 -127.26
N VAL A 575 -71.49 35.41 -127.86
CA VAL A 575 -71.66 33.96 -127.64
C VAL A 575 -70.39 33.20 -128.05
N LYS A 576 -69.72 33.60 -129.14
CA LYS A 576 -68.45 33.01 -129.59
C LYS A 576 -67.28 33.31 -128.63
N ILE A 577 -67.25 34.49 -128.00
CA ILE A 577 -66.25 34.85 -126.98
C ILE A 577 -66.49 34.05 -125.69
N ILE A 578 -67.76 33.87 -125.29
CA ILE A 578 -68.14 33.04 -124.13
C ILE A 578 -67.72 31.59 -124.38
N ASP A 579 -68.00 31.01 -125.56
CA ASP A 579 -67.55 29.67 -125.92
C ASP A 579 -66.02 29.54 -125.93
N LYS A 580 -65.29 30.57 -126.35
CA LYS A 580 -63.82 30.57 -126.32
C LYS A 580 -63.25 30.72 -124.88
N SER A 581 -64.02 31.30 -123.96
CA SER A 581 -63.64 31.47 -122.55
C SER A 581 -63.97 30.26 -121.66
N ILE A 582 -65.02 29.50 -122.01
CA ILE A 582 -65.44 28.28 -121.30
C ILE A 582 -64.60 27.06 -121.75
N ASN A 583 -64.01 27.09 -122.96
CA ASN A 583 -63.20 26.00 -123.51
C ASN A 583 -61.70 26.32 -123.65
N ARG A 584 -61.06 26.79 -122.57
CA ARG A 584 -59.58 26.85 -122.52
C ARG A 584 -59.03 25.73 -121.63
N ASN A 585 -58.24 24.84 -122.23
CA ASN A 585 -57.58 23.69 -121.58
C ASN A 585 -56.55 24.07 -120.49
N ASP A 586 -56.30 25.37 -120.23
CA ASP A 586 -55.28 25.87 -119.30
C ASP A 586 -55.64 25.62 -117.80
N ASP A 587 -56.94 25.56 -117.45
CA ASP A 587 -57.39 25.37 -116.06
C ASP A 587 -56.95 24.01 -115.48
N TRP A 588 -56.83 22.98 -116.34
CA TRP A 588 -56.40 21.65 -115.92
C TRP A 588 -54.91 21.58 -115.58
N GLU A 589 -54.05 22.23 -116.36
CA GLU A 589 -52.62 22.27 -116.08
C GLU A 589 -52.32 23.03 -114.78
N MET A 590 -53.01 24.14 -114.55
CA MET A 590 -52.84 24.94 -113.34
C MET A 590 -53.34 24.18 -112.10
N PHE A 591 -54.51 23.51 -112.21
CA PHE A 591 -55.00 22.61 -111.17
C PHE A 591 -54.00 21.48 -110.88
N MET A 592 -53.47 20.82 -111.92
CA MET A 592 -52.53 19.71 -111.74
C MET A 592 -51.19 20.15 -111.14
N LYS A 593 -50.71 21.36 -111.44
CA LYS A 593 -49.54 21.94 -110.76
C LYS A 593 -49.82 22.17 -109.27
N ALA A 594 -50.95 22.76 -108.91
CA ALA A 594 -51.32 23.03 -107.53
C ALA A 594 -51.56 21.72 -106.73
N PHE A 595 -52.28 20.77 -107.32
CA PHE A 595 -52.54 19.46 -106.73
C PHE A 595 -51.26 18.65 -106.53
N ASN A 596 -50.35 18.64 -107.52
CA ASN A 596 -49.05 17.98 -107.39
C ASN A 596 -48.19 18.58 -106.28
N HIS A 597 -48.26 19.89 -106.05
CA HIS A 597 -47.52 20.50 -104.95
C HIS A 597 -48.10 20.08 -103.59
N ALA A 598 -49.42 20.02 -103.46
CA ALA A 598 -50.09 19.67 -102.21
C ALA A 598 -49.98 18.16 -101.85
N ASP A 599 -50.07 17.26 -102.82
CA ASP A 599 -50.00 15.81 -102.62
C ASP A 599 -49.12 15.10 -103.67
N GLN A 600 -47.80 15.32 -103.57
CA GLN A 600 -46.81 14.69 -104.46
C GLN A 600 -46.82 13.16 -104.43
N LYS A 601 -47.30 12.54 -103.35
CA LYS A 601 -47.21 11.08 -103.15
C LYS A 601 -48.39 10.35 -103.81
N PHE A 602 -49.57 10.97 -103.87
CA PHE A 602 -50.75 10.33 -104.43
C PHE A 602 -50.58 9.94 -105.91
N LEU A 603 -50.14 10.85 -106.80
CA LEU A 603 -49.99 10.49 -108.22
C LEU A 603 -48.96 9.39 -108.46
N LYS A 604 -47.87 9.36 -107.67
CA LYS A 604 -46.86 8.30 -107.74
C LYS A 604 -47.47 6.95 -107.36
N LYS A 605 -48.25 6.88 -106.29
CA LYS A 605 -48.92 5.65 -105.86
C LYS A 605 -50.03 5.24 -106.82
N LEU A 606 -50.83 6.18 -107.34
CA LEU A 606 -51.91 5.92 -108.28
C LEU A 606 -51.38 5.29 -109.57
N LYS A 607 -50.34 5.87 -110.18
CA LYS A 607 -49.70 5.32 -111.39
C LYS A 607 -49.01 3.97 -111.14
N LYS A 608 -48.47 3.75 -109.93
CA LYS A 608 -47.85 2.48 -109.55
C LYS A 608 -48.89 1.37 -109.36
N ALA A 609 -50.03 1.68 -108.74
CA ALA A 609 -51.10 0.72 -108.50
C ALA A 609 -51.93 0.42 -109.75
N HIS A 610 -52.16 1.43 -110.60
CA HIS A 610 -53.04 1.33 -111.76
C HIS A 610 -52.39 1.96 -113.01
N PRO A 611 -51.44 1.27 -113.66
CA PRO A 611 -50.64 1.83 -114.76
C PRO A 611 -51.44 2.08 -116.04
N ASN A 612 -52.57 1.41 -116.24
CA ASN A 612 -53.36 1.45 -117.49
C ASN A 612 -54.44 2.56 -117.52
N LEU A 613 -54.42 3.51 -116.58
CA LEU A 613 -55.39 4.61 -116.53
C LEU A 613 -55.11 5.67 -117.59
N SER A 614 -56.15 6.11 -118.29
CA SER A 614 -56.04 7.20 -119.26
C SER A 614 -55.86 8.55 -118.56
N PRO A 615 -55.37 9.60 -119.24
CA PRO A 615 -55.28 10.95 -118.68
C PRO A 615 -56.61 11.47 -118.10
N ASN A 616 -57.74 11.12 -118.73
CA ASN A 616 -59.07 11.49 -118.24
C ASN A 616 -59.50 10.70 -116.99
N ASP A 617 -59.01 9.47 -116.83
CA ASP A 617 -59.23 8.68 -115.63
C ASP A 617 -58.43 9.27 -114.45
N ILE A 618 -57.18 9.67 -114.69
CA ILE A 618 -56.33 10.37 -113.70
C ILE A 618 -56.99 11.69 -113.28
N LYS A 619 -57.58 12.41 -114.24
CA LYS A 619 -58.32 13.65 -113.97
C LYS A 619 -59.50 13.42 -113.03
N LEU A 620 -60.28 12.37 -113.28
CA LEU A 620 -61.36 11.97 -112.39
C LEU A 620 -60.84 11.58 -110.99
N CYS A 621 -59.75 10.82 -110.89
CA CYS A 621 -59.13 10.44 -109.61
C CYS A 621 -58.70 11.65 -108.78
N ALA A 622 -58.12 12.69 -109.41
CA ALA A 622 -57.70 13.89 -108.70
C ALA A 622 -58.89 14.63 -108.07
N TYR A 623 -60.02 14.72 -108.77
CA TYR A 623 -61.24 15.30 -108.21
C TYR A 623 -61.83 14.44 -107.08
N LEU A 624 -61.75 13.11 -107.20
CA LEU A 624 -62.17 12.20 -106.13
C LEU A 624 -61.27 12.29 -104.89
N ARG A 625 -59.97 12.54 -105.08
CA ARG A 625 -59.01 12.74 -103.99
C ARG A 625 -59.29 14.01 -103.17
N LEU A 626 -59.92 15.01 -103.80
CA LEU A 626 -60.45 16.19 -103.13
C LEU A 626 -61.83 15.96 -102.51
N ASN A 627 -62.31 14.71 -102.51
CA ASN A 627 -63.61 14.30 -101.98
C ASN A 627 -64.82 14.98 -102.68
N LEU A 628 -64.70 15.31 -103.98
CA LEU A 628 -65.78 15.93 -104.75
C LEU A 628 -66.85 14.90 -105.15
N SER A 629 -68.11 15.30 -105.04
CA SER A 629 -69.27 14.50 -105.46
C SER A 629 -69.45 14.49 -106.98
N SER A 630 -70.21 13.53 -107.52
CA SER A 630 -70.49 13.47 -108.97
C SER A 630 -71.21 14.72 -109.50
N LYS A 631 -72.03 15.37 -108.66
CA LYS A 631 -72.70 16.64 -109.00
C LYS A 631 -71.71 17.81 -109.13
N GLU A 632 -70.66 17.83 -108.31
CA GLU A 632 -69.63 18.89 -108.35
C GLU A 632 -68.59 18.66 -109.46
N ILE A 633 -68.31 17.40 -109.81
CA ILE A 633 -67.37 17.05 -110.88
C ILE A 633 -67.96 17.33 -112.27
N ALA A 634 -69.28 17.20 -112.43
CA ALA A 634 -69.97 17.36 -113.71
C ALA A 634 -69.70 18.71 -114.39
N PRO A 635 -69.87 19.86 -113.71
CA PRO A 635 -69.51 21.17 -114.25
C PRO A 635 -68.04 21.26 -114.65
N LEU A 636 -67.13 20.68 -113.85
CA LEU A 636 -65.68 20.73 -114.10
C LEU A 636 -65.22 19.92 -115.31
N LEU A 637 -66.03 18.96 -115.75
CA LEU A 637 -65.80 18.17 -116.96
C LEU A 637 -66.70 18.59 -118.12
N ASN A 638 -67.54 19.61 -117.93
CA ASN A 638 -68.56 20.06 -118.87
C ASN A 638 -69.45 18.92 -119.41
N ILE A 639 -69.88 18.03 -118.51
CA ILE A 639 -70.75 16.87 -118.81
C ILE A 639 -71.83 16.74 -117.74
N SER A 640 -72.88 15.97 -118.01
CA SER A 640 -73.94 15.73 -117.03
C SER A 640 -73.46 14.90 -115.82
N PRO A 641 -74.03 15.10 -114.60
CA PRO A 641 -73.74 14.25 -113.43
C PRO A 641 -73.88 12.76 -113.70
N ARG A 642 -74.88 12.38 -114.50
CA ARG A 642 -75.09 10.99 -114.98
C ARG A 642 -73.88 10.47 -115.76
N SER A 643 -73.26 11.31 -116.60
CA SER A 643 -72.06 10.95 -117.35
C SER A 643 -70.84 10.75 -116.44
N VAL A 644 -70.73 11.52 -115.35
CA VAL A 644 -69.68 11.34 -114.34
C VAL A 644 -69.85 10.01 -113.61
N GLU A 645 -71.07 9.64 -113.22
CA GLU A 645 -71.34 8.35 -112.56
C GLU A 645 -70.97 7.17 -113.46
N ILE A 646 -71.31 7.24 -114.76
CA ILE A 646 -70.89 6.23 -115.74
C ILE A 646 -69.36 6.17 -115.83
N LYS A 647 -68.66 7.31 -115.82
CA LYS A 647 -67.19 7.34 -115.79
C LYS A 647 -66.63 6.73 -114.50
N ARG A 648 -67.22 7.00 -113.33
CA ARG A 648 -66.82 6.39 -112.04
C ARG A 648 -67.01 4.88 -112.05
N TYR A 649 -68.10 4.39 -112.61
CA TYR A 649 -68.34 2.95 -112.79
C TYR A 649 -67.27 2.32 -113.69
N ARG A 650 -66.95 2.94 -114.85
CA ARG A 650 -65.86 2.50 -115.73
C ARG A 650 -64.50 2.54 -115.04
N LEU A 651 -64.25 3.55 -114.20
CA LEU A 651 -63.02 3.70 -113.44
C LEU A 651 -62.84 2.58 -112.40
N ARG A 652 -63.92 2.19 -111.67
CA ARG A 652 -63.89 1.02 -110.77
C ARG A 652 -63.50 -0.26 -111.51
N LYS A 653 -64.11 -0.48 -112.69
CA LYS A 653 -63.81 -1.65 -113.51
C LYS A 653 -62.36 -1.66 -114.00
N LYS A 654 -61.81 -0.49 -114.39
CA LYS A 654 -60.39 -0.37 -114.77
C LYS A 654 -59.41 -0.59 -113.61
N MET A 655 -59.84 -0.32 -112.37
CA MET A 655 -59.04 -0.50 -111.16
C MET A 655 -59.21 -1.88 -110.49
N ASN A 656 -59.97 -2.80 -111.10
CA ASN A 656 -60.33 -4.11 -110.53
C ASN A 656 -60.93 -4.02 -109.10
N LEU A 657 -61.74 -2.99 -108.85
CA LEU A 657 -62.45 -2.82 -107.58
C LEU A 657 -63.75 -3.63 -107.58
N THR A 658 -64.07 -4.30 -106.46
CA THR A 658 -65.32 -5.06 -106.29
C THR A 658 -66.54 -4.13 -106.23
N HIS A 659 -67.72 -4.65 -106.58
CA HIS A 659 -68.93 -3.83 -106.77
C HIS A 659 -69.35 -3.04 -105.51
N ASP A 660 -69.05 -3.58 -104.32
CA ASP A 660 -69.39 -2.97 -103.01
C ASP A 660 -68.36 -1.97 -102.49
N SER A 661 -67.19 -1.85 -103.14
CA SER A 661 -66.14 -0.96 -102.67
C SER A 661 -66.40 0.50 -103.08
N ASN A 662 -66.35 1.41 -102.10
CA ASN A 662 -66.51 2.84 -102.35
C ASN A 662 -65.24 3.40 -103.02
N LEU A 663 -65.38 3.75 -104.31
CA LEU A 663 -64.31 4.33 -105.10
C LEU A 663 -63.67 5.57 -104.45
N THR A 664 -64.44 6.42 -103.75
CA THR A 664 -63.87 7.62 -103.10
C THR A 664 -62.96 7.24 -101.95
N ASP A 665 -63.40 6.34 -101.07
CA ASP A 665 -62.64 5.93 -99.88
C ASP A 665 -61.33 5.24 -100.27
N TYR A 666 -61.38 4.40 -101.30
CA TYR A 666 -60.17 3.81 -101.88
C TYR A 666 -59.21 4.89 -102.38
N ILE A 667 -59.69 5.88 -103.13
CA ILE A 667 -58.87 7.00 -103.62
C ILE A 667 -58.31 7.86 -102.46
N LEU A 668 -59.02 8.00 -101.34
CA LEU A 668 -58.56 8.74 -100.14
C LEU A 668 -57.50 7.98 -99.33
N THR A 669 -57.34 6.67 -99.53
CA THR A 669 -56.32 5.86 -98.84
C THR A 669 -55.00 5.71 -99.59
N LEU A 670 -55.02 5.88 -100.92
CA LEU A 670 -53.80 5.95 -101.74
C LEU A 670 -52.94 7.14 -101.33
#